data_AF-A0A077M7P4-F1
#
_entry.id   AF-A0A077M7P4-F1
#
_cell.length_a   1.000
_cell.length_b   1.000
_cell.length_c   1.000
_cell.angle_alpha   90.00
_cell.angle_beta   90.00
_cell.angle_gamma   90.00
#
_symmetry.space_group_name_H-M   'P 1'
#
loop_
_entity.id
_entity.type
_entity.pdbx_description
1 polymer ?
#
loop_
_entity_poly.entity_id
_entity_poly.type
_entity_poly.pdbx_seq_one_letter_code
_entity_poly.pdbx_strand_id
1 'polypeptide(L)'
;MTTPATPPRHGAEIAVVGSGVAGLTAAYVLSKQHHVTLFEADSRLGGHAHTHAVSTPAGEIAVDSGFIVHNDRTYPLLTRLFDELGVATRDTEMSMSIRDTHTGLEYAGGKGAVGFLARPRQLLRRDYLRMLVSVRRFHRVASAFLADAEPTDATSFGEFVAAHGFSRDFVELYAVPLVSCVWSSGRSDALGFPAVHLFRFLANHGMLTIGDSPQWRTVVGGSQTYVRAIAEHLPAIRPNEPVIGLRRSGDGVSVTTAAGDREFDRVVVATHADQALALLSDPTQAERELLGAFRYSTNDTVLHRDPTLLPTTPRLQSSWNFETSAGDGPPAVTYWLNRLQGFDAVAPILVSLNATHRIAPESVIAQMSYTHPVFDVAAVAAQRRLPELNSGTTAYAGAYHGWGFHEDGARRRRRSGPLRGDLVMPLVARPAQPARQEVPATPCLIAGSLHHTRHRPVRHTFTTRHYSWLIDLDAPPEVRAIHFDARDHLGSPTTLTGLKDNAIRLVEGAAIPGDPVDRVVMLAHPRILGHTFNPMTAFWCFAGDDVRAVVVEVHNTYGGRHAYVVAGADARDGTVIDKAFYVSPFNDVSGRYLMRFATDAERIAIGIRLVRDGDTVMTASLTGRRLPLARGTLVRTLLLNPLMPQRVTAQIRVHGVWLWLRRLPLNPRPARRSVIER
;
A
#
# COMPACT_ATOMS: atom_id res chain seq x y z
N MET A 1 26.03 -46.51 22.85
CA MET A 1 25.12 -45.56 23.52
C MET A 1 24.59 -44.62 22.45
N THR A 2 23.42 -44.94 21.91
CA THR A 2 22.71 -44.09 20.96
C THR A 2 21.91 -43.07 21.75
N THR A 3 22.27 -41.79 21.64
CA THR A 3 21.53 -40.66 22.19
C THR A 3 20.08 -40.71 21.69
N PRO A 4 19.07 -40.58 22.56
CA PRO A 4 17.69 -40.57 22.09
C PRO A 4 17.46 -39.29 21.30
N ALA A 5 17.09 -39.43 20.03
CA ALA A 5 16.63 -38.31 19.22
C ALA A 5 15.40 -37.69 19.90
N THR A 6 15.51 -36.41 20.24
CA THR A 6 14.41 -35.60 20.78
C THR A 6 13.24 -35.65 19.80
N PRO A 7 12.00 -35.94 20.24
CA PRO A 7 10.84 -35.93 19.35
C PRO A 7 10.67 -34.55 18.70
N PRO A 8 10.14 -34.46 17.47
CA PRO A 8 10.01 -33.20 16.76
C PRO A 8 9.10 -32.25 17.55
N ARG A 9 9.66 -31.13 18.02
CA ARG A 9 8.90 -30.03 18.60
C ARG A 9 7.99 -29.47 17.50
N HIS A 10 6.68 -29.43 17.73
CA HIS A 10 5.76 -28.75 16.83
C HIS A 10 5.93 -27.23 17.00
N GLY A 11 6.90 -26.66 16.28
CA GLY A 11 7.20 -25.21 16.22
C GLY A 11 8.56 -24.84 16.82
N ALA A 12 9.33 -24.00 16.12
CA ALA A 12 10.58 -23.42 16.60
C ALA A 12 10.37 -22.43 17.77
N GLU A 13 11.38 -22.28 18.62
CA GLU A 13 11.51 -21.23 19.64
C GLU A 13 12.07 -19.97 19.00
N ILE A 14 11.31 -18.88 19.02
CA ILE A 14 11.63 -17.62 18.35
C ILE A 14 11.64 -16.46 19.34
N ALA A 15 12.76 -15.73 19.39
CA ALA A 15 12.84 -14.44 20.07
C ALA A 15 12.41 -13.31 19.12
N VAL A 16 11.58 -12.39 19.59
CA VAL A 16 11.31 -11.12 18.91
C VAL A 16 11.82 -10.00 19.80
N VAL A 17 12.72 -9.17 19.28
CA VAL A 17 13.38 -8.11 20.05
C VAL A 17 12.82 -6.75 19.65
N GLY A 18 12.18 -6.06 20.60
CA GLY A 18 11.47 -4.80 20.39
C GLY A 18 9.98 -5.01 20.13
N SER A 19 9.12 -4.25 20.82
CA SER A 19 7.66 -4.35 20.74
C SER A 19 7.00 -3.14 20.07
N GLY A 20 7.73 -2.45 19.18
CA GLY A 20 7.10 -1.53 18.23
C GLY A 20 6.13 -2.26 17.29
N VAL A 21 5.44 -1.52 16.42
CA VAL A 21 4.47 -2.11 15.47
C VAL A 21 5.04 -3.29 14.67
N ALA A 22 6.34 -3.25 14.33
CA ALA A 22 7.02 -4.34 13.63
C ALA A 22 7.15 -5.60 14.47
N GLY A 23 7.64 -5.46 15.70
CA GLY A 23 7.81 -6.59 16.61
C GLY A 23 6.48 -7.18 17.06
N LEU A 24 5.49 -6.35 17.37
CA LEU A 24 4.13 -6.81 17.70
C LEU A 24 3.50 -7.56 16.53
N THR A 25 3.60 -7.02 15.31
CA THR A 25 3.07 -7.70 14.11
C THR A 25 3.80 -9.00 13.84
N ALA A 26 5.13 -9.03 13.95
CA ALA A 26 5.92 -10.24 13.75
C ALA A 26 5.58 -11.30 14.81
N ALA A 27 5.53 -10.92 16.09
CA ALA A 27 5.19 -11.80 17.19
C ALA A 27 3.78 -12.38 17.04
N TYR A 28 2.79 -11.54 16.72
CA TYR A 28 1.39 -11.96 16.51
C TYR A 28 1.24 -12.98 15.38
N VAL A 29 2.02 -12.80 14.31
CA VAL A 29 1.98 -13.71 13.16
C VAL A 29 2.68 -15.01 13.51
N LEU A 30 3.89 -14.94 14.07
CA LEU A 30 4.69 -16.12 14.37
C LEU A 30 4.07 -16.96 15.50
N SER A 31 3.40 -16.36 16.47
CA SER A 31 2.77 -17.07 17.60
C SER A 31 1.68 -18.04 17.15
N LYS A 32 1.15 -17.90 15.93
CA LYS A 32 0.18 -18.84 15.36
C LYS A 32 0.78 -20.22 15.09
N GLN A 33 2.11 -20.35 15.00
CA GLN A 33 2.80 -21.58 14.57
C GLN A 33 4.08 -21.91 15.33
N HIS A 34 4.60 -20.95 16.09
CA HIS A 34 5.88 -21.03 16.76
C HIS A 34 5.75 -20.57 18.21
N HIS A 35 6.68 -20.99 19.04
CA HIS A 35 6.78 -20.50 20.41
C HIS A 35 7.53 -19.17 20.38
N VAL A 36 6.82 -18.08 20.67
CA VAL A 36 7.36 -16.72 20.56
C VAL A 36 7.55 -16.12 21.95
N THR A 37 8.76 -15.61 22.21
CA THR A 37 9.03 -14.70 23.34
C THR A 37 9.31 -13.31 22.80
N LEU A 38 8.48 -12.33 23.16
CA LEU A 38 8.67 -10.92 22.81
C LEU A 38 9.41 -10.19 23.93
N PHE A 39 10.56 -9.61 23.63
CA PHE A 39 11.36 -8.79 24.55
C PHE A 39 11.13 -7.30 24.28
N GLU A 40 10.94 -6.53 25.34
CA GLU A 40 10.81 -5.07 25.30
C GLU A 40 11.66 -4.43 26.40
N ALA A 41 12.42 -3.41 26.03
CA ALA A 41 13.26 -2.65 26.95
C ALA A 41 12.44 -1.76 27.89
N ASP A 42 11.36 -1.17 27.38
CA ASP A 42 10.46 -0.34 28.15
C ASP A 42 9.47 -1.16 29.01
N SER A 43 8.84 -0.48 29.98
CA SER A 43 7.74 -1.03 30.76
C SER A 43 6.44 -1.19 29.96
N ARG A 44 6.38 -0.58 28.76
CA ARG A 44 5.19 -0.46 27.92
C ARG A 44 5.46 -1.02 26.54
N LEU A 45 4.48 -1.74 25.99
CA LEU A 45 4.52 -2.20 24.60
C LEU A 45 4.09 -1.10 23.62
N GLY A 46 4.53 -1.23 22.36
CA GLY A 46 4.03 -0.42 21.23
C GLY A 46 5.03 0.61 20.71
N GLY A 47 6.08 0.94 21.46
CA GLY A 47 7.06 1.97 21.05
C GLY A 47 6.38 3.29 20.70
N HIS A 48 6.48 3.71 19.44
CA HIS A 48 5.84 4.93 18.92
C HIS A 48 4.29 4.90 18.91
N ALA A 49 3.66 3.74 19.07
CA ALA A 49 2.23 3.67 19.41
C ALA A 49 2.07 3.98 20.90
N HIS A 50 1.85 5.27 21.22
CA HIS A 50 1.92 5.80 22.58
C HIS A 50 0.68 6.62 22.92
N THR A 51 -0.20 6.02 23.72
CA THR A 51 -1.45 6.61 24.19
C THR A 51 -1.33 7.07 25.65
N HIS A 52 -1.84 8.27 25.94
CA HIS A 52 -1.87 8.89 27.26
C HIS A 52 -3.30 8.98 27.79
N ALA A 53 -3.49 8.68 29.06
CA ALA A 53 -4.73 8.99 29.77
C ALA A 53 -4.73 10.48 30.13
N VAL A 54 -5.68 11.24 29.60
CA VAL A 54 -5.79 12.70 29.81
C VAL A 54 -7.12 13.00 30.46
N SER A 55 -7.09 13.55 31.68
CA SER A 55 -8.28 14.02 32.37
C SER A 55 -8.88 15.25 31.67
N THR A 56 -10.18 15.23 31.45
CA THR A 56 -10.98 16.37 30.97
C THR A 56 -12.21 16.56 31.86
N PRO A 57 -12.91 17.71 31.78
CA PRO A 57 -14.17 17.90 32.51
C PRO A 57 -15.25 16.86 32.16
N ALA A 58 -15.19 16.24 30.98
CA ALA A 58 -16.13 15.21 30.53
C ALA A 58 -15.71 13.78 30.92
N GLY A 59 -14.55 13.61 31.57
CA GLY A 59 -13.96 12.32 31.90
C GLY A 59 -12.54 12.16 31.34
N GLU A 60 -11.96 10.99 31.56
CA GLU A 60 -10.66 10.62 31.01
C GLU A 60 -10.79 10.20 29.55
N ILE A 61 -9.87 10.67 28.70
CA ILE A 61 -9.77 10.28 27.29
C ILE A 61 -8.38 9.72 26.99
N ALA A 62 -8.32 8.79 26.04
CA ALA A 62 -7.10 8.16 25.58
C ALA A 62 -6.54 8.91 24.37
N VAL A 63 -5.38 9.55 24.52
CA VAL A 63 -4.80 10.50 23.57
C VAL A 63 -3.48 9.96 23.00
N ASP A 64 -3.45 9.69 21.69
CA ASP A 64 -2.22 9.30 21.01
C ASP A 64 -1.29 10.49 20.76
N SER A 65 0.02 10.26 20.95
CA SER A 65 1.06 11.30 20.80
C SER A 65 2.17 10.95 19.80
N GLY A 66 2.32 9.68 19.43
CA GLY A 66 3.28 9.22 18.42
C GLY A 66 2.56 8.79 17.14
N PHE A 67 2.08 7.56 17.08
CA PHE A 67 1.18 7.10 16.04
C PHE A 67 -0.24 7.59 16.25
N ILE A 68 -0.71 8.46 15.36
CA ILE A 68 -2.03 9.08 15.48
C ILE A 68 -2.96 8.63 14.36
N VAL A 69 -2.48 8.57 13.11
CA VAL A 69 -3.35 8.37 11.94
C VAL A 69 -2.82 7.32 10.95
N HIS A 70 -3.74 6.73 10.21
CA HIS A 70 -3.51 5.91 9.02
C HIS A 70 -4.52 6.27 7.92
N ASN A 71 -4.43 5.70 6.73
CA ASN A 71 -5.43 5.92 5.68
C ASN A 71 -5.74 4.66 4.86
N ASP A 72 -6.81 4.70 4.08
CA ASP A 72 -7.35 3.54 3.35
C ASP A 72 -6.57 3.16 2.07
N ARG A 73 -5.58 3.97 1.66
CA ARG A 73 -4.79 3.77 0.44
C ARG A 73 -3.38 3.26 0.73
N THR A 74 -2.68 3.90 1.67
CA THR A 74 -1.27 3.65 1.94
C THR A 74 -1.01 2.80 3.18
N TYR A 75 -2.06 2.36 3.89
CA TYR A 75 -1.96 1.47 5.07
C TYR A 75 -2.79 0.18 4.96
N PRO A 76 -2.67 -0.61 3.87
CA PRO A 76 -3.48 -1.81 3.69
C PRO A 76 -3.20 -2.93 4.71
N LEU A 77 -1.94 -3.13 5.12
CA LEU A 77 -1.58 -4.19 6.07
C LEU A 77 -2.04 -3.86 7.48
N LEU A 78 -1.83 -2.61 7.91
CA LEU A 78 -2.28 -2.15 9.22
C LEU A 78 -3.80 -2.15 9.32
N THR A 79 -4.50 -1.71 8.27
CA THR A 79 -5.98 -1.77 8.23
C THR A 79 -6.48 -3.21 8.32
N ARG A 80 -5.85 -4.15 7.59
CA ARG A 80 -6.18 -5.58 7.68
C ARG A 80 -5.91 -6.15 9.08
N LEU A 81 -4.82 -5.73 9.73
CA LEU A 81 -4.51 -6.16 11.10
C LEU A 81 -5.57 -5.65 12.08
N PHE A 82 -6.02 -4.40 11.94
CA PHE A 82 -7.09 -3.86 12.75
C PHE A 82 -8.41 -4.60 12.53
N ASP A 83 -8.77 -4.92 11.28
CA ASP A 83 -9.96 -5.70 10.96
C ASP A 83 -9.90 -7.11 11.59
N GLU A 84 -8.73 -7.76 11.54
CA GLU A 84 -8.52 -9.10 12.12
C GLU A 84 -8.64 -9.09 13.65
N LEU A 85 -8.16 -8.02 14.30
CA LEU A 85 -8.20 -7.85 15.76
C LEU A 85 -9.50 -7.22 16.27
N GLY A 86 -10.42 -6.83 15.39
CA GLY A 86 -11.64 -6.11 15.77
C GLY A 86 -11.39 -4.69 16.30
N VAL A 87 -10.29 -4.06 15.91
CA VAL A 87 -9.92 -2.70 16.35
C VAL A 87 -10.69 -1.67 15.53
N ALA A 88 -11.56 -0.91 16.21
CA ALA A 88 -12.35 0.13 15.57
C ALA A 88 -11.51 1.37 15.21
N THR A 89 -11.81 1.97 14.06
CA THR A 89 -11.19 3.20 13.57
C THR A 89 -12.26 4.18 13.10
N ARG A 90 -12.00 5.48 13.22
CA ARG A 90 -12.91 6.55 12.81
C ARG A 90 -12.24 7.48 11.81
N ASP A 91 -13.04 8.16 10.99
CA ASP A 91 -12.54 9.13 10.03
C ASP A 91 -11.97 10.36 10.75
N THR A 92 -10.94 10.96 10.15
CA THR A 92 -10.29 12.17 10.64
C THR A 92 -9.82 13.04 9.49
N GLU A 93 -9.60 14.32 9.76
CA GLU A 93 -9.02 15.25 8.79
C GLU A 93 -7.54 15.53 9.07
N MET A 94 -6.79 15.76 8.00
CA MET A 94 -5.34 15.96 8.03
C MET A 94 -4.97 17.29 7.38
N SER A 95 -5.70 18.35 7.74
CA SER A 95 -5.38 19.69 7.24
C SER A 95 -4.02 20.14 7.79
N MET A 96 -3.27 20.86 6.97
CA MET A 96 -1.96 21.40 7.33
C MET A 96 -1.92 22.90 7.11
N SER A 97 -1.37 23.62 8.08
CA SER A 97 -1.03 25.04 7.96
C SER A 97 0.46 25.28 8.13
N ILE A 98 0.95 26.28 7.41
CA ILE A 98 2.32 26.77 7.50
C ILE A 98 2.27 28.21 8.01
N ARG A 99 3.09 28.48 9.02
CA ARG A 99 3.33 29.82 9.57
C ARG A 99 4.82 30.12 9.50
N ASP A 100 5.15 31.22 8.84
CA ASP A 100 6.48 31.79 8.88
C ASP A 100 6.50 32.91 9.92
N THR A 101 7.24 32.69 11.01
CA THR A 101 7.37 33.66 12.11
C THR A 101 8.21 34.87 11.75
N HIS A 102 9.12 34.75 10.78
CA HIS A 102 9.96 35.85 10.35
C HIS A 102 9.17 36.88 9.55
N THR A 103 8.40 36.42 8.56
CA THR A 103 7.65 37.33 7.70
C THR A 103 6.17 37.48 8.08
N GLY A 104 5.69 36.69 9.03
CA GLY A 104 4.30 36.68 9.47
C GLY A 104 3.32 36.07 8.46
N LEU A 105 3.80 35.38 7.43
CA LEU A 105 2.96 34.65 6.47
C LEU A 105 2.29 33.46 7.15
N GLU A 106 0.99 33.29 6.92
CA GLU A 106 0.24 32.11 7.35
C GLU A 106 -0.67 31.63 6.21
N TYR A 107 -0.69 30.34 5.93
CA TYR A 107 -1.63 29.75 4.98
C TYR A 107 -1.90 28.26 5.28
N ALA A 108 -2.98 27.70 4.74
CA ALA A 108 -3.34 26.30 4.93
C ALA A 108 -3.75 25.62 3.62
N GLY A 109 -2.85 24.86 3.01
CA GLY A 109 -3.08 24.30 1.67
C GLY A 109 -4.27 23.33 1.60
N GLY A 110 -4.47 22.52 2.65
CA GLY A 110 -5.56 21.54 2.73
C GLY A 110 -6.95 22.13 2.94
N LYS A 111 -7.08 23.45 3.14
CA LYS A 111 -8.36 24.14 3.37
C LYS A 111 -8.91 24.86 2.13
N GLY A 112 -8.39 24.54 0.95
CA GLY A 112 -8.83 25.13 -0.31
C GLY A 112 -8.69 26.65 -0.34
N ALA A 113 -9.62 27.33 -1.03
CA ALA A 113 -9.57 28.79 -1.20
C ALA A 113 -9.54 29.55 0.14
N VAL A 114 -10.26 29.07 1.16
CA VAL A 114 -10.25 29.67 2.50
C VAL A 114 -8.85 29.69 3.09
N GLY A 115 -8.08 28.61 2.92
CA GLY A 115 -6.73 28.48 3.46
C GLY A 115 -5.70 29.41 2.81
N PHE A 116 -5.90 29.81 1.55
CA PHE A 116 -5.00 30.74 0.85
C PHE A 116 -5.43 32.20 0.92
N LEU A 117 -6.73 32.46 1.10
CA LEU A 117 -7.34 33.79 1.11
C LEU A 117 -7.66 34.32 2.53
N ALA A 118 -7.39 33.53 3.58
CA ALA A 118 -7.70 33.89 4.96
C ALA A 118 -7.11 35.25 5.41
N ARG A 119 -6.01 35.69 4.76
CA ARG A 119 -5.36 36.98 5.01
C ARG A 119 -5.19 37.75 3.70
N PRO A 120 -6.19 38.52 3.24
CA PRO A 120 -6.19 39.14 1.91
C PRO A 120 -4.98 40.04 1.62
N ARG A 121 -4.42 40.71 2.65
CA ARG A 121 -3.20 41.52 2.52
C ARG A 121 -1.98 40.73 2.05
N GLN A 122 -1.92 39.41 2.31
CA GLN A 122 -0.83 38.55 1.83
C GLN A 122 -0.83 38.39 0.31
N LEU A 123 -1.98 38.56 -0.35
CA LEU A 123 -2.09 38.48 -1.81
C LEU A 123 -1.41 39.66 -2.50
N LEU A 124 -1.08 40.73 -1.77
CA LEU A 124 -0.28 41.84 -2.28
C LEU A 124 1.22 41.56 -2.21
N ARG A 125 1.64 40.49 -1.52
CA ARG A 125 3.06 40.16 -1.36
C ARG A 125 3.57 39.32 -2.52
N ARG A 126 4.68 39.77 -3.11
CA ARG A 126 5.28 39.16 -4.31
C ARG A 126 5.79 37.74 -4.04
N ASP A 127 6.42 37.52 -2.89
CA ASP A 127 6.93 36.21 -2.45
C ASP A 127 5.82 35.15 -2.35
N TYR A 128 4.70 35.50 -1.72
CA TYR A 128 3.54 34.62 -1.56
C TYR A 128 2.92 34.25 -2.91
N LEU A 129 2.68 35.23 -3.79
CA LEU A 129 2.14 34.95 -5.13
C LEU A 129 3.08 34.09 -5.98
N ARG A 130 4.39 34.35 -5.93
CA ARG A 130 5.40 33.53 -6.64
C ARG A 130 5.41 32.08 -6.16
N MET A 131 5.30 31.87 -4.85
CA MET A 131 5.17 30.54 -4.27
C MET A 131 3.91 29.84 -4.82
N LEU A 132 2.74 30.47 -4.78
CA LEU A 132 1.48 29.86 -5.23
C LEU A 132 1.52 29.43 -6.71
N VAL A 133 2.09 30.27 -7.59
CA VAL A 133 2.28 29.93 -9.01
C VAL A 133 3.27 28.76 -9.17
N SER A 134 4.31 28.73 -8.35
CA SER A 134 5.35 27.69 -8.39
C SER A 134 4.84 26.32 -7.95
N VAL A 135 3.83 26.23 -7.06
CA VAL A 135 3.27 24.94 -6.61
C VAL A 135 2.70 24.12 -7.78
N ARG A 136 1.91 24.73 -8.68
CA ARG A 136 1.36 24.03 -9.85
C ARG A 136 2.46 23.59 -10.83
N ARG A 137 3.49 24.42 -10.99
CA ARG A 137 4.66 24.07 -11.80
C ARG A 137 5.42 22.90 -11.17
N PHE A 138 5.60 22.91 -9.85
CA PHE A 138 6.23 21.85 -9.09
C PHE A 138 5.51 20.52 -9.26
N HIS A 139 4.19 20.47 -9.06
CA HIS A 139 3.40 19.24 -9.25
C HIS A 139 3.63 18.63 -10.65
N ARG A 140 3.51 19.44 -11.70
CA ARG A 140 3.71 18.97 -13.09
C ARG A 140 5.12 18.43 -13.33
N VAL A 141 6.14 19.14 -12.89
CA VAL A 141 7.54 18.78 -13.14
C VAL A 141 7.95 17.58 -12.28
N ALA A 142 7.52 17.53 -11.01
CA ALA A 142 7.78 16.40 -10.12
C ALA A 142 7.11 15.10 -10.61
N SER A 143 5.87 15.19 -11.13
CA SER A 143 5.20 14.03 -11.75
C SER A 143 5.90 13.56 -13.02
N ALA A 144 6.40 14.47 -13.87
CA ALA A 144 7.17 14.11 -15.05
C ALA A 144 8.51 13.46 -14.67
N PHE A 145 9.24 14.06 -13.73
CA PHE A 145 10.48 13.49 -13.20
C PHE A 145 10.26 12.09 -12.65
N LEU A 146 9.20 11.87 -11.87
CA LEU A 146 8.89 10.55 -11.32
C LEU A 146 8.56 9.50 -12.40
N ALA A 147 7.98 9.91 -13.53
CA ALA A 147 7.62 9.03 -14.62
C ALA A 147 8.85 8.58 -15.45
N ASP A 148 9.84 9.46 -15.58
CA ASP A 148 11.03 9.23 -16.40
C ASP A 148 12.24 8.69 -15.58
N ALA A 149 12.25 8.90 -14.26
CA ALA A 149 13.38 8.55 -13.41
C ALA A 149 13.50 7.04 -13.19
N GLU A 150 14.72 6.53 -13.36
CA GLU A 150 15.07 5.19 -12.92
C GLU A 150 14.88 5.04 -11.42
N PRO A 151 14.46 3.86 -10.91
CA PRO A 151 14.30 3.68 -9.48
C PRO A 151 15.55 4.04 -8.70
N THR A 152 16.75 3.79 -9.23
CA THR A 152 18.04 4.03 -8.56
C THR A 152 18.58 5.46 -8.68
N ASP A 153 17.80 6.39 -9.24
CA ASP A 153 18.21 7.79 -9.34
C ASP A 153 18.50 8.38 -7.95
N ALA A 154 19.71 8.90 -7.78
CA ALA A 154 20.24 9.45 -6.54
C ALA A 154 20.03 10.96 -6.38
N THR A 155 19.35 11.61 -7.33
CA THR A 155 19.08 13.05 -7.30
C THR A 155 18.36 13.42 -5.99
N SER A 156 18.96 14.34 -5.25
CA SER A 156 18.36 14.91 -4.04
C SER A 156 17.26 15.92 -4.38
N PHE A 157 16.37 16.17 -3.42
CA PHE A 157 15.30 17.13 -3.59
C PHE A 157 15.84 18.56 -3.82
N GLY A 158 16.93 18.92 -3.16
CA GLY A 158 17.64 20.19 -3.35
C GLY A 158 18.19 20.35 -4.76
N GLU A 159 18.86 19.31 -5.30
CA GLU A 159 19.36 19.31 -6.68
C GLU A 159 18.21 19.44 -7.68
N PHE A 160 17.12 18.70 -7.48
CA PHE A 160 15.93 18.81 -8.32
C PHE A 160 15.35 20.23 -8.32
N VAL A 161 15.20 20.83 -7.14
CA VAL A 161 14.64 22.18 -6.98
C VAL A 161 15.55 23.24 -7.64
N ALA A 162 16.86 23.09 -7.49
CA ALA A 162 17.86 23.97 -8.11
C ALA A 162 17.88 23.85 -9.64
N ALA A 163 17.91 22.61 -10.16
CA ALA A 163 17.96 22.33 -11.60
C ALA A 163 16.74 22.90 -12.36
N HIS A 164 15.59 22.96 -11.71
CA HIS A 164 14.37 23.52 -12.28
C HIS A 164 14.18 25.01 -11.97
N GLY A 165 15.13 25.67 -11.31
CA GLY A 165 15.10 27.11 -11.07
C GLY A 165 13.90 27.56 -10.24
N PHE A 166 13.54 26.82 -9.18
CA PHE A 166 12.55 27.28 -8.22
C PHE A 166 13.12 28.38 -7.34
N SER A 167 12.32 29.41 -7.04
CA SER A 167 12.76 30.55 -6.25
C SER A 167 12.93 30.21 -4.77
N ARG A 168 13.82 30.93 -4.07
CA ARG A 168 13.96 30.83 -2.61
C ARG A 168 12.62 30.87 -1.88
N ASP A 169 11.74 31.80 -2.23
CA ASP A 169 10.39 31.92 -1.64
C ASP A 169 9.58 30.62 -1.73
N PHE A 170 9.68 29.87 -2.84
CA PHE A 170 9.01 28.58 -2.98
C PHE A 170 9.68 27.51 -2.12
N VAL A 171 11.00 27.53 -2.03
CA VAL A 171 11.75 26.57 -1.22
C VAL A 171 11.42 26.72 0.25
N GLU A 172 11.50 27.95 0.77
CA GLU A 172 11.25 28.24 2.19
C GLU A 172 9.78 28.09 2.58
N LEU A 173 8.86 28.58 1.74
CA LEU A 173 7.45 28.65 2.13
C LEU A 173 6.68 27.39 1.78
N TYR A 174 7.19 26.52 0.90
CA TYR A 174 6.47 25.31 0.45
C TYR A 174 7.34 24.06 0.43
N ALA A 175 8.47 24.05 -0.28
CA ALA A 175 9.23 22.82 -0.54
C ALA A 175 9.81 22.20 0.75
N VAL A 176 10.49 23.00 1.58
CA VAL A 176 11.04 22.52 2.86
C VAL A 176 9.92 22.18 3.84
N PRO A 177 8.93 23.05 4.10
CA PRO A 177 7.80 22.70 4.95
C PRO A 177 7.11 21.39 4.55
N LEU A 178 6.93 21.13 3.25
CA LEU A 178 6.30 19.91 2.75
C LEU A 178 6.99 18.63 3.25
N VAL A 179 8.33 18.62 3.28
CA VAL A 179 9.12 17.46 3.74
C VAL A 179 9.27 17.49 5.27
N SER A 180 9.63 18.65 5.82
CA SER A 180 9.85 18.84 7.26
C SER A 180 8.62 18.54 8.09
N CYS A 181 7.40 18.83 7.61
CA CYS A 181 6.17 18.45 8.30
C CYS A 181 6.02 16.94 8.44
N VAL A 182 6.36 16.19 7.38
CA VAL A 182 6.07 14.76 7.29
C VAL A 182 7.10 13.94 8.08
N TRP A 183 8.38 14.32 8.02
CA TRP A 183 9.47 13.58 8.68
C TRP A 183 10.07 14.32 9.88
N SER A 184 9.47 15.43 10.31
CA SER A 184 9.97 16.25 11.42
C SER A 184 11.46 16.59 11.29
N SER A 185 11.89 16.84 10.05
CA SER A 185 13.31 16.99 9.69
C SER A 185 13.68 18.46 9.46
N GLY A 186 14.93 18.80 9.77
CA GLY A 186 15.47 20.14 9.53
C GLY A 186 15.59 20.46 8.04
N ARG A 187 15.91 21.71 7.72
CA ARG A 187 16.05 22.19 6.35
C ARG A 187 17.02 21.34 5.51
N SER A 188 18.20 21.05 6.05
CA SER A 188 19.25 20.32 5.33
C SER A 188 18.79 18.91 4.98
N ASP A 189 18.21 18.18 5.94
CA ASP A 189 17.67 16.84 5.72
C ASP A 189 16.50 16.84 4.73
N ALA A 190 15.64 17.87 4.78
CA ALA A 190 14.54 18.02 3.83
C ALA A 190 15.04 18.17 2.38
N LEU A 191 16.10 18.95 2.15
CA LEU A 191 16.69 19.12 0.82
C LEU A 191 17.57 17.93 0.40
N GLY A 192 18.17 17.22 1.35
CA GLY A 192 18.94 16.00 1.09
C GLY A 192 18.09 14.77 0.76
N PHE A 193 16.77 14.86 0.91
CA PHE A 193 15.84 13.75 0.69
C PHE A 193 15.86 13.28 -0.78
N PRO A 194 15.92 11.96 -1.08
CA PRO A 194 15.95 11.47 -2.46
C PRO A 194 14.66 11.80 -3.23
N ALA A 195 14.78 12.48 -4.37
CA ALA A 195 13.65 13.04 -5.12
C ALA A 195 12.65 11.96 -5.59
N VAL A 196 13.13 10.84 -6.14
CA VAL A 196 12.26 9.73 -6.57
C VAL A 196 11.47 9.14 -5.39
N HIS A 197 12.14 8.95 -4.25
CA HIS A 197 11.51 8.41 -3.05
C HIS A 197 10.44 9.36 -2.49
N LEU A 198 10.75 10.66 -2.43
CA LEU A 198 9.83 11.72 -2.02
C LEU A 198 8.63 11.83 -2.96
N PHE A 199 8.84 11.92 -4.26
CA PHE A 199 7.73 12.14 -5.20
C PHE A 199 6.81 10.94 -5.29
N ARG A 200 7.34 9.71 -5.15
CA ARG A 200 6.52 8.51 -5.01
C ARG A 200 5.66 8.57 -3.75
N PHE A 201 6.21 9.02 -2.62
CA PHE A 201 5.43 9.26 -1.40
C PHE A 201 4.32 10.29 -1.64
N LEU A 202 4.65 11.45 -2.22
CA LEU A 202 3.67 12.51 -2.49
C LEU A 202 2.57 12.05 -3.45
N ALA A 203 2.90 11.27 -4.47
CA ALA A 203 1.93 10.67 -5.40
C ALA A 203 0.97 9.73 -4.67
N ASN A 204 1.50 8.83 -3.85
CA ASN A 204 0.69 7.86 -3.09
C ASN A 204 -0.30 8.54 -2.12
N HIS A 205 0.04 9.74 -1.62
CA HIS A 205 -0.81 10.51 -0.70
C HIS A 205 -1.65 11.59 -1.41
N GLY A 206 -1.68 11.60 -2.74
CA GLY A 206 -2.45 12.58 -3.52
C GLY A 206 -1.93 14.01 -3.42
N MET A 207 -0.69 14.21 -2.95
CA MET A 207 -0.07 15.53 -2.71
C MET A 207 0.58 16.13 -3.96
N LEU A 208 0.66 15.38 -5.07
CA LEU A 208 1.04 15.88 -6.41
C LEU A 208 -0.17 16.22 -7.29
N THR A 209 -1.38 16.09 -6.77
CA THR A 209 -2.65 16.31 -7.48
C THR A 209 -3.62 17.11 -6.63
N ILE A 210 -4.64 17.74 -7.23
CA ILE A 210 -5.68 18.46 -6.48
C ILE A 210 -6.89 17.52 -6.30
N GLY A 211 -7.25 17.23 -5.06
CA GLY A 211 -8.52 16.55 -4.73
C GLY A 211 -8.50 15.02 -4.73
N ASP A 212 -7.32 14.39 -4.72
CA ASP A 212 -7.15 12.93 -4.65
C ASP A 212 -6.46 12.47 -3.34
N SER A 213 -6.63 13.22 -2.26
CA SER A 213 -6.07 12.84 -0.96
C SER A 213 -6.85 11.64 -0.39
N PRO A 214 -6.15 10.65 0.21
CA PRO A 214 -6.81 9.50 0.80
C PRO A 214 -7.64 9.87 2.03
N GLN A 215 -8.61 9.03 2.38
CA GLN A 215 -9.40 9.23 3.60
C GLN A 215 -8.57 8.80 4.80
N TRP A 216 -8.29 9.74 5.69
CA TRP A 216 -7.53 9.49 6.91
C TRP A 216 -8.43 8.97 8.03
N ARG A 217 -7.86 8.12 8.88
CA ARG A 217 -8.52 7.45 10.00
C ARG A 217 -7.59 7.43 11.21
N THR A 218 -8.20 7.33 12.39
CA THR A 218 -7.52 7.21 13.70
C THR A 218 -8.12 6.06 14.50
N VAL A 219 -7.33 5.45 15.37
CA VAL A 219 -7.78 4.33 16.21
C VAL A 219 -8.71 4.83 17.32
N VAL A 220 -9.85 4.17 17.50
CA VAL A 220 -10.78 4.47 18.60
C VAL A 220 -10.19 3.95 19.92
N GLY A 221 -10.16 4.79 20.95
CA GLY A 221 -9.56 4.44 22.25
C GLY A 221 -8.02 4.54 22.27
N GLY A 222 -7.43 5.05 21.20
CA GLY A 222 -5.99 5.22 21.04
C GLY A 222 -5.28 3.97 20.51
N SER A 223 -4.05 4.16 20.02
CA SER A 223 -3.18 3.13 19.46
C SER A 223 -2.88 1.99 20.42
N GLN A 224 -2.92 2.23 21.74
CA GLN A 224 -2.82 1.17 22.75
C GLN A 224 -3.86 0.06 22.57
N THR A 225 -5.01 0.34 21.94
CA THR A 225 -6.08 -0.63 21.73
C THR A 225 -5.59 -1.82 20.90
N TYR A 226 -4.92 -1.57 19.77
CA TYR A 226 -4.40 -2.67 18.94
C TYR A 226 -3.19 -3.34 19.60
N VAL A 227 -2.38 -2.58 20.36
CA VAL A 227 -1.22 -3.11 21.09
C VAL A 227 -1.69 -4.15 22.12
N ARG A 228 -2.73 -3.82 22.90
CA ARG A 228 -3.35 -4.74 23.86
C ARG A 228 -3.97 -5.95 23.17
N ALA A 229 -4.73 -5.72 22.10
CA ALA A 229 -5.34 -6.81 21.32
C ALA A 229 -4.29 -7.79 20.79
N ILE A 230 -3.13 -7.32 20.34
CA ILE A 230 -2.01 -8.21 19.96
C ILE A 230 -1.45 -8.94 21.19
N ALA A 231 -1.16 -8.21 22.27
CA ALA A 231 -0.54 -8.77 23.47
C ALA A 231 -1.36 -9.92 24.07
N GLU A 232 -2.70 -9.83 24.03
CA GLU A 232 -3.61 -10.89 24.48
C GLU A 232 -3.44 -12.23 23.72
N HIS A 233 -2.87 -12.21 22.51
CA HIS A 233 -2.58 -13.40 21.70
C HIS A 233 -1.15 -13.93 21.87
N LEU A 234 -0.30 -13.26 22.64
CA LEU A 234 1.10 -13.65 22.81
C LEU A 234 1.29 -14.43 24.12
N PRO A 235 1.81 -15.66 24.08
CA PRO A 235 1.96 -16.49 25.27
C PRO A 235 3.09 -16.02 26.20
N ALA A 236 4.10 -15.32 25.68
CA ALA A 236 5.25 -14.87 26.45
C ALA A 236 5.71 -13.46 26.01
N ILE A 237 5.60 -12.51 26.94
CA ILE A 237 6.06 -11.12 26.78
C ILE A 237 6.96 -10.79 27.98
N ARG A 238 8.09 -10.13 27.71
CA ARG A 238 9.12 -9.73 28.68
C ARG A 238 9.33 -8.21 28.61
N PRO A 239 8.46 -7.41 29.25
CA PRO A 239 8.67 -5.96 29.36
C PRO A 239 9.72 -5.65 30.45
N ASN A 240 10.41 -4.51 30.35
CA ASN A 240 11.56 -4.15 31.19
C ASN A 240 12.73 -5.15 31.11
N GLU A 241 12.85 -5.90 30.01
CA GLU A 241 13.91 -6.88 29.81
C GLU A 241 14.68 -6.54 28.53
N PRO A 242 15.51 -5.47 28.56
CA PRO A 242 16.29 -5.07 27.40
C PRO A 242 17.24 -6.19 26.99
N VAL A 243 17.17 -6.57 25.72
CA VAL A 243 18.22 -7.38 25.09
C VAL A 243 19.45 -6.50 24.93
N ILE A 244 20.59 -7.00 25.40
CA ILE A 244 21.87 -6.29 25.36
C ILE A 244 22.91 -6.97 24.45
N GLY A 245 22.59 -8.16 23.94
CA GLY A 245 23.45 -8.90 23.04
C GLY A 245 22.72 -10.03 22.32
N LEU A 246 23.13 -10.26 21.08
CA LEU A 246 22.73 -11.37 20.22
C LEU A 246 24.00 -12.04 19.71
N ARG A 247 24.18 -13.34 20.01
CA ARG A 247 25.28 -14.14 19.51
C ARG A 247 24.75 -15.33 18.73
N ARG A 248 25.07 -15.38 17.43
CA ARG A 248 24.61 -16.45 16.54
C ARG A 248 25.56 -17.64 16.63
N SER A 249 25.00 -18.84 16.50
CA SER A 249 25.73 -20.10 16.44
C SER A 249 25.16 -20.98 15.32
N GLY A 250 25.81 -22.10 15.00
CA GLY A 250 25.32 -23.03 13.98
C GLY A 250 23.96 -23.66 14.32
N ASP A 251 23.58 -23.66 15.61
CA ASP A 251 22.38 -24.31 16.13
C ASP A 251 21.25 -23.32 16.47
N GLY A 252 21.49 -22.00 16.38
CA GLY A 252 20.49 -20.98 16.73
C GLY A 252 21.10 -19.64 17.12
N VAL A 253 20.47 -18.96 18.07
CA VAL A 253 20.88 -17.64 18.57
C VAL A 253 20.69 -17.54 20.07
N SER A 254 21.76 -17.08 20.73
CA SER A 254 21.76 -16.75 22.15
C SER A 254 21.37 -15.28 22.32
N VAL A 255 20.33 -15.04 23.13
CA VAL A 255 19.81 -13.71 23.48
C VAL A 255 20.24 -13.38 24.91
N THR A 256 21.07 -12.36 25.05
CA THR A 256 21.61 -11.90 26.34
C THR A 256 20.75 -10.77 26.91
N THR A 257 20.35 -10.92 28.16
CA THR A 257 19.66 -9.90 28.96
C THR A 257 20.33 -9.77 30.33
N ALA A 258 19.90 -8.81 31.16
CA ALA A 258 20.36 -8.73 32.55
C ALA A 258 19.98 -9.96 33.40
N ALA A 259 18.95 -10.72 33.00
CA ALA A 259 18.53 -11.95 33.66
C ALA A 259 19.39 -13.17 33.25
N GLY A 260 20.26 -13.02 32.26
CA GLY A 260 21.13 -14.07 31.72
C GLY A 260 20.88 -14.35 30.23
N ASP A 261 21.62 -15.35 29.73
CA ASP A 261 21.56 -15.81 28.34
C ASP A 261 20.44 -16.83 28.15
N ARG A 262 19.72 -16.72 27.04
CA ARG A 262 18.67 -17.67 26.64
C ARG A 262 18.83 -18.06 25.18
N GLU A 263 18.82 -19.36 24.91
CA GLU A 263 18.92 -19.89 23.56
C GLU A 263 17.56 -19.93 22.87
N PHE A 264 17.56 -19.55 21.60
CA PHE A 264 16.42 -19.63 20.68
C PHE A 264 16.88 -20.25 19.37
N ASP A 265 15.97 -20.91 18.66
CA ASP A 265 16.28 -21.42 17.31
C ASP A 265 16.49 -20.24 16.34
N ARG A 266 15.76 -19.14 16.56
CA ARG A 266 15.64 -18.01 15.63
C ARG A 266 15.40 -16.69 16.36
N VAL A 267 15.79 -15.58 15.75
CA VAL A 267 15.52 -14.22 16.24
C VAL A 267 14.97 -13.30 15.16
N VAL A 268 14.04 -12.45 15.56
CA VAL A 268 13.52 -11.32 14.81
C VAL A 268 13.95 -10.04 15.50
N VAL A 269 14.83 -9.29 14.87
CA VAL A 269 15.32 -8.00 15.40
C VAL A 269 14.39 -6.91 14.87
N ALA A 270 13.47 -6.45 15.72
CA ALA A 270 12.41 -5.49 15.40
C ALA A 270 12.65 -4.10 16.03
N THR A 271 13.92 -3.74 16.22
CA THR A 271 14.41 -2.47 16.76
C THR A 271 14.77 -1.50 15.64
N HIS A 272 15.28 -0.30 15.97
CA HIS A 272 15.91 0.57 14.97
C HIS A 272 17.18 -0.09 14.39
N ALA A 273 17.61 0.29 13.19
CA ALA A 273 18.71 -0.35 12.48
C ALA A 273 20.06 -0.17 13.21
N ASP A 274 20.30 1.00 13.80
CA ASP A 274 21.46 1.28 14.64
C ASP A 274 21.48 0.42 15.90
N GLN A 275 20.33 0.28 16.57
CA GLN A 275 20.14 -0.61 17.71
C GLN A 275 20.34 -2.06 17.30
N ALA A 276 19.75 -2.48 16.18
CA ALA A 276 19.89 -3.83 15.65
C ALA A 276 21.38 -4.17 15.41
N LEU A 277 22.15 -3.24 14.83
CA LEU A 277 23.58 -3.42 14.64
C LEU A 277 24.35 -3.50 15.96
N ALA A 278 24.01 -2.65 16.94
CA ALA A 278 24.65 -2.64 18.26
C ALA A 278 24.38 -3.91 19.08
N LEU A 279 23.25 -4.58 18.85
CA LEU A 279 22.92 -5.84 19.53
C LEU A 279 23.74 -7.04 19.01
N LEU A 280 24.22 -7.00 17.76
CA LEU A 280 24.96 -8.13 17.18
C LEU A 280 26.37 -8.20 17.77
N SER A 281 26.71 -9.35 18.36
CA SER A 281 28.08 -9.61 18.85
C SER A 281 29.06 -9.94 17.71
N ASP A 282 28.54 -10.38 16.57
CA ASP A 282 29.28 -10.92 15.44
C ASP A 282 28.81 -10.35 14.08
N PRO A 283 28.60 -9.03 13.92
CA PRO A 283 27.97 -8.49 12.71
C PRO A 283 28.77 -8.85 11.45
N THR A 284 28.07 -9.20 10.38
CA THR A 284 28.68 -9.42 9.06
C THR A 284 29.07 -8.08 8.43
N GLN A 285 29.86 -8.11 7.34
CA GLN A 285 30.17 -6.89 6.60
C GLN A 285 28.92 -6.23 6.01
N ALA A 286 28.00 -7.04 5.47
CA ALA A 286 26.73 -6.55 4.94
C ALA A 286 25.86 -5.92 6.04
N GLU A 287 25.81 -6.50 7.24
CA GLU A 287 25.06 -5.92 8.37
C GLU A 287 25.62 -4.57 8.80
N ARG A 288 26.95 -4.45 8.91
CA ARG A 288 27.61 -3.17 9.22
C ARG A 288 27.29 -2.10 8.18
N GLU A 289 27.40 -2.46 6.90
CA GLU A 289 27.16 -1.55 5.78
C GLU A 289 25.69 -1.11 5.72
N LEU A 290 24.76 -2.07 5.71
CA LEU A 290 23.36 -1.81 5.43
C LEU A 290 22.60 -1.27 6.64
N LEU A 291 22.83 -1.81 7.85
CA LEU A 291 22.18 -1.27 9.05
C LEU A 291 22.82 0.05 9.49
N GLY A 292 24.13 0.20 9.31
CA GLY A 292 24.87 1.43 9.64
C GLY A 292 24.56 2.62 8.72
N ALA A 293 23.89 2.40 7.58
CA ALA A 293 23.49 3.47 6.66
C ALA A 293 22.31 4.30 7.17
N PHE A 294 21.55 3.82 8.17
CA PHE A 294 20.38 4.51 8.69
C PHE A 294 20.76 5.43 9.85
N ARG A 295 20.60 6.74 9.64
CA ARG A 295 20.71 7.74 10.70
C ARG A 295 19.34 7.98 11.34
N TYR A 296 19.37 8.47 12.57
CA TYR A 296 18.18 8.75 13.35
C TYR A 296 18.23 10.17 13.92
N SER A 297 17.09 10.86 13.93
CA SER A 297 16.91 12.17 14.55
C SER A 297 15.99 12.07 15.77
N THR A 298 16.38 12.72 16.86
CA THR A 298 15.61 12.77 18.10
C THR A 298 14.83 14.08 18.16
N ASN A 299 13.53 14.00 18.43
CA ASN A 299 12.64 15.14 18.55
C ASN A 299 12.05 15.22 19.95
N ASP A 300 12.24 16.36 20.60
CA ASP A 300 11.62 16.65 21.90
C ASP A 300 10.13 16.88 21.67
N THR A 301 9.31 16.12 22.39
CA THR A 301 7.87 16.09 22.16
C THR A 301 7.15 16.40 23.47
N VAL A 302 6.19 17.32 23.42
CA VAL A 302 5.43 17.75 24.60
C VAL A 302 3.94 17.65 24.30
N LEU A 303 3.19 16.97 25.15
CA LEU A 303 1.72 16.95 25.15
C LEU A 303 1.27 18.03 26.14
N HIS A 304 0.45 19.00 25.69
CA HIS A 304 0.12 20.19 26.47
C HIS A 304 -1.25 20.78 26.08
N ARG A 305 -1.66 21.83 26.81
CA ARG A 305 -2.90 22.60 26.57
C ARG A 305 -2.67 24.05 26.10
N ASP A 306 -1.42 24.48 25.95
CA ASP A 306 -1.07 25.84 25.53
C ASP A 306 -1.33 26.10 24.03
N PRO A 307 -2.31 26.95 23.64
CA PRO A 307 -2.66 27.21 22.25
C PRO A 307 -1.75 28.22 21.55
N THR A 308 -0.76 28.81 22.22
CA THR A 308 0.08 29.90 21.67
C THR A 308 0.92 29.49 20.46
N LEU A 309 1.16 28.18 20.28
CA LEU A 309 1.86 27.62 19.13
C LEU A 309 0.97 27.42 17.90
N LEU A 310 -0.37 27.54 18.03
CA LEU A 310 -1.27 27.49 16.88
C LEU A 310 -1.19 28.78 16.04
N PRO A 311 -1.59 28.73 14.75
CA PRO A 311 -1.69 29.92 13.90
C PRO A 311 -2.52 31.03 14.55
N THR A 312 -2.06 32.27 14.39
CA THR A 312 -2.76 33.45 14.95
C THR A 312 -4.09 33.71 14.25
N THR A 313 -4.23 33.26 13.01
CA THR A 313 -5.48 33.32 12.25
C THR A 313 -6.33 32.07 12.52
N PRO A 314 -7.47 32.15 13.24
CA PRO A 314 -8.23 30.96 13.64
C PRO A 314 -8.69 30.07 12.46
N ARG A 315 -9.02 30.68 11.33
CA ARG A 315 -9.41 29.95 10.10
C ARG A 315 -8.29 29.05 9.56
N LEU A 316 -7.03 29.36 9.87
CA LEU A 316 -5.86 28.62 9.41
C LEU A 316 -5.44 27.50 10.37
N GLN A 317 -5.86 27.54 11.63
CA GLN A 317 -5.55 26.49 12.61
C GLN A 317 -6.01 25.13 12.11
N SER A 318 -5.08 24.20 12.01
CA SER A 318 -5.21 22.96 11.27
C SER A 318 -4.94 21.76 12.17
N SER A 319 -5.18 20.55 11.67
CA SER A 319 -4.75 19.33 12.36
C SER A 319 -3.24 19.34 12.60
N TRP A 320 -2.48 19.83 11.61
CA TRP A 320 -1.01 19.95 11.63
C TRP A 320 -0.64 21.42 11.44
N ASN A 321 0.17 21.98 12.35
CA ASN A 321 0.54 23.38 12.33
C ASN A 321 2.06 23.48 12.34
N PHE A 322 2.62 23.74 11.17
CA PHE A 322 4.05 23.89 10.98
C PHE A 322 4.47 25.32 11.16
N GLU A 323 5.50 25.53 11.96
CA GLU A 323 6.12 26.81 12.13
C GLU A 323 7.55 26.78 11.58
N THR A 324 7.82 27.67 10.63
CA THR A 324 9.18 27.93 10.16
C THR A 324 9.71 29.20 10.82
N SER A 325 10.99 29.14 11.21
CA SER A 325 11.76 30.27 11.72
C SER A 325 13.00 30.45 10.84
N ALA A 326 13.61 31.63 10.89
CA ALA A 326 14.84 31.90 10.16
C ALA A 326 16.01 31.13 10.80
N GLY A 327 16.35 29.96 10.26
CA GLY A 327 17.51 29.16 10.68
C GLY A 327 17.42 27.68 10.29
N ASP A 328 18.50 26.94 10.55
CA ASP A 328 18.59 25.48 10.33
C ASP A 328 18.19 24.65 11.56
N GLY A 329 17.51 25.26 12.53
CA GLY A 329 17.00 24.57 13.72
C GLY A 329 15.96 23.50 13.39
N PRO A 330 15.71 22.55 14.30
CA PRO A 330 14.68 21.54 14.11
C PRO A 330 13.30 22.20 13.96
N PRO A 331 12.44 21.67 13.07
CA PRO A 331 11.14 22.29 12.81
C PRO A 331 10.24 22.21 14.03
N ALA A 332 9.48 23.27 14.29
CA ALA A 332 8.42 23.26 15.28
C ALA A 332 7.11 22.85 14.61
N VAL A 333 6.51 21.75 15.09
CA VAL A 333 5.23 21.25 14.56
C VAL A 333 4.29 20.99 15.72
N THR A 334 3.09 21.58 15.66
CA THR A 334 2.04 21.41 16.66
C THR A 334 0.84 20.69 16.04
N TYR A 335 0.49 19.54 16.61
CA TYR A 335 -0.65 18.73 16.20
C TYR A 335 -1.84 19.02 17.10
N TRP A 336 -2.99 19.29 16.49
CA TRP A 336 -4.24 19.49 17.22
C TRP A 336 -5.00 18.19 17.39
N LEU A 337 -4.83 17.55 18.55
CA LEU A 337 -5.31 16.19 18.82
C LEU A 337 -6.83 16.09 18.92
N ASN A 338 -7.53 17.15 19.34
CA ASN A 338 -9.00 17.16 19.31
C ASN A 338 -9.53 16.91 17.90
N ARG A 339 -8.94 17.55 16.89
CA ARG A 339 -9.32 17.38 15.48
C ARG A 339 -8.90 16.01 14.97
N LEU A 340 -7.65 15.63 15.24
CA LEU A 340 -7.08 14.38 14.73
C LEU A 340 -7.74 13.13 15.29
N GLN A 341 -8.16 13.15 16.56
CA GLN A 341 -8.70 11.98 17.25
C GLN A 341 -10.22 12.08 17.49
N GLY A 342 -10.84 13.19 17.09
CA GLY A 342 -12.28 13.42 17.19
C GLY A 342 -12.76 13.50 18.63
N PHE A 343 -12.10 14.33 19.45
CA PHE A 343 -12.51 14.59 20.83
C PHE A 343 -13.40 15.85 20.89
N ASP A 344 -14.52 15.75 21.61
CA ASP A 344 -15.42 16.87 21.90
C ASP A 344 -14.93 17.76 23.06
N ALA A 345 -13.62 17.70 23.38
CA ALA A 345 -13.04 18.48 24.46
C ALA A 345 -13.02 19.98 24.10
N VAL A 346 -13.50 20.81 25.04
CA VAL A 346 -13.57 22.28 24.89
C VAL A 346 -12.17 22.92 24.88
N ALA A 347 -11.25 22.41 25.71
CA ALA A 347 -9.88 22.89 25.75
C ALA A 347 -9.01 22.19 24.68
N PRO A 348 -8.06 22.90 24.06
CA PRO A 348 -7.15 22.31 23.09
C PRO A 348 -6.22 21.32 23.77
N ILE A 349 -6.06 20.16 23.13
CA ILE A 349 -5.09 19.13 23.47
C ILE A 349 -4.14 19.06 22.29
N LEU A 350 -2.89 19.39 22.56
CA LEU A 350 -1.87 19.63 21.56
C LEU A 350 -0.66 18.77 21.85
N VAL A 351 -0.02 18.25 20.81
CA VAL A 351 1.34 17.74 20.94
C VAL A 351 2.25 18.54 20.03
N SER A 352 3.36 19.03 20.58
CA SER A 352 4.31 19.88 19.87
C SER A 352 5.69 19.27 19.87
N LEU A 353 6.35 19.34 18.72
CA LEU A 353 7.72 18.92 18.49
C LEU A 353 8.65 20.12 18.55
N ASN A 354 9.80 19.96 19.19
CA ASN A 354 10.93 20.90 19.19
C ASN A 354 10.60 22.33 19.63
N ALA A 355 9.55 22.49 20.45
CA ALA A 355 9.05 23.79 20.92
C ALA A 355 8.92 23.88 22.46
N THR A 356 9.54 22.94 23.20
CA THR A 356 9.41 22.80 24.67
C THR A 356 9.63 24.11 25.42
N HIS A 357 10.63 24.90 25.04
CA HIS A 357 11.00 26.16 25.70
C HIS A 357 9.94 27.28 25.56
N ARG A 358 8.94 27.10 24.69
CA ARG A 358 7.86 28.08 24.46
C ARG A 358 6.52 27.67 25.08
N ILE A 359 6.44 26.46 25.61
CA ILE A 359 5.20 25.91 26.18
C ILE A 359 5.16 26.30 27.65
N ALA A 360 4.06 26.92 28.07
CA ALA A 360 3.85 27.28 29.47
C ALA A 360 3.92 26.01 30.37
N PRO A 361 4.79 25.95 31.39
CA PRO A 361 5.00 24.74 32.20
C PRO A 361 3.74 24.17 32.84
N GLU A 362 2.82 25.05 33.26
CA GLU A 362 1.53 24.68 33.87
C GLU A 362 0.55 24.02 32.88
N SER A 363 0.81 24.15 31.58
CA SER A 363 -0.02 23.56 30.53
C SER A 363 0.42 22.15 30.11
N VAL A 364 1.61 21.72 30.56
CA VAL A 364 2.23 20.45 30.18
C VAL A 364 1.47 19.28 30.82
N ILE A 365 1.13 18.30 29.99
CA ILE A 365 0.51 17.04 30.38
C ILE A 365 1.58 15.95 30.45
N ALA A 366 2.42 15.84 29.42
CA ALA A 366 3.50 14.87 29.35
C ALA A 366 4.66 15.39 28.50
N GLN A 367 5.87 14.90 28.79
CA GLN A 367 7.07 15.11 27.98
C GLN A 367 7.63 13.75 27.56
N MET A 368 8.08 13.67 26.32
CA MET A 368 8.57 12.44 25.69
C MET A 368 9.61 12.78 24.62
N SER A 369 10.36 11.77 24.20
CA SER A 369 11.33 11.90 23.12
C SER A 369 11.06 10.81 22.09
N TYR A 370 10.95 11.21 20.82
CA TYR A 370 10.73 10.28 19.71
C TYR A 370 11.89 10.33 18.73
N THR A 371 12.18 9.18 18.13
CA THR A 371 13.33 9.02 17.24
C THR A 371 12.85 8.56 15.88
N HIS A 372 13.17 9.31 14.83
CA HIS A 372 12.74 9.03 13.45
C HIS A 372 13.93 8.71 12.55
N PRO A 373 13.78 7.73 11.63
CA PRO A 373 14.82 7.47 10.63
C PRO A 373 14.95 8.65 9.66
N VAL A 374 16.19 8.99 9.32
CA VAL A 374 16.53 9.98 8.30
C VAL A 374 16.75 9.24 6.98
N PHE A 375 15.93 9.54 5.97
CA PHE A 375 16.01 8.92 4.64
C PHE A 375 16.83 9.78 3.69
N ASP A 376 18.16 9.64 3.75
CA ASP A 376 19.06 10.17 2.72
C ASP A 376 19.31 9.13 1.61
N VAL A 377 20.11 9.52 0.61
CA VAL A 377 20.45 8.67 -0.55
C VAL A 377 21.06 7.34 -0.10
N ALA A 378 21.92 7.35 0.93
CA ALA A 378 22.57 6.14 1.43
C ALA A 378 21.56 5.22 2.12
N ALA A 379 20.69 5.76 2.97
CA ALA A 379 19.63 4.98 3.63
C ALA A 379 18.67 4.34 2.62
N VAL A 380 18.23 5.07 1.60
CA VAL A 380 17.32 4.53 0.56
C VAL A 380 18.00 3.51 -0.35
N ALA A 381 19.30 3.65 -0.60
CA ALA A 381 20.07 2.63 -1.32
C ALA A 381 20.22 1.35 -0.48
N ALA A 382 20.58 1.48 0.81
CA ALA A 382 20.70 0.36 1.73
C ALA A 382 19.37 -0.38 1.93
N GLN A 383 18.26 0.36 1.99
CA GLN A 383 16.91 -0.20 2.13
C GLN A 383 16.57 -1.26 1.06
N ARG A 384 17.06 -1.11 -0.16
CA ARG A 384 16.82 -2.08 -1.26
C ARG A 384 17.51 -3.41 -1.03
N ARG A 385 18.63 -3.37 -0.32
CA ARG A 385 19.52 -4.49 -0.05
C ARG A 385 19.28 -5.14 1.31
N LEU A 386 18.50 -4.51 2.21
CA LEU A 386 18.10 -5.11 3.50
C LEU A 386 17.61 -6.57 3.41
N PRO A 387 16.88 -7.02 2.35
CA PRO A 387 16.51 -8.43 2.23
C PRO A 387 17.70 -9.41 2.20
N GLU A 388 18.89 -8.96 1.79
CA GLU A 388 20.14 -9.75 1.80
C GLU A 388 20.55 -10.14 3.23
N LEU A 389 20.14 -9.38 4.25
CA LEU A 389 20.53 -9.60 5.65
C LEU A 389 19.78 -10.76 6.31
N ASN A 390 18.61 -11.15 5.76
CA ASN A 390 17.80 -12.20 6.37
C ASN A 390 18.42 -13.57 6.08
N SER A 391 18.62 -14.36 7.15
CA SER A 391 19.27 -15.67 7.12
C SER A 391 18.43 -16.70 7.87
N GLY A 392 18.82 -17.98 7.80
CA GLY A 392 18.38 -19.14 8.61
C GLY A 392 17.94 -18.89 10.04
N THR A 393 18.62 -17.94 10.69
CA THR A 393 18.61 -17.73 12.14
C THR A 393 18.19 -16.32 12.52
N THR A 394 18.42 -15.33 11.65
CA THR A 394 18.17 -13.91 11.95
C THR A 394 17.32 -13.25 10.86
N ALA A 395 16.25 -12.58 11.28
CA ALA A 395 15.50 -11.67 10.42
C ALA A 395 15.42 -10.26 11.03
N TYR A 396 15.35 -9.26 10.16
CA TYR A 396 15.22 -7.86 10.54
C TYR A 396 13.85 -7.32 10.17
N ALA A 397 13.24 -6.54 11.06
CA ALA A 397 11.97 -5.87 10.85
C ALA A 397 12.03 -4.46 11.42
N GLY A 398 11.25 -3.53 10.85
CA GLY A 398 11.21 -2.16 11.36
C GLY A 398 10.80 -1.17 10.28
N ALA A 399 10.35 0.00 10.71
CA ALA A 399 9.81 1.03 9.81
C ALA A 399 10.84 1.56 8.79
N TYR A 400 12.15 1.39 9.06
CA TYR A 400 13.24 1.70 8.13
C TYR A 400 13.27 0.81 6.87
N HIS A 401 12.41 -0.20 6.76
CA HIS A 401 12.16 -0.98 5.53
C HIS A 401 11.23 -0.28 4.52
N GLY A 402 10.65 0.88 4.87
CA GLY A 402 9.86 1.72 3.96
C GLY A 402 10.04 3.21 4.24
N TRP A 403 8.95 3.96 4.43
CA TRP A 403 9.02 5.42 4.61
C TRP A 403 9.08 5.85 6.08
N GLY A 404 9.27 4.90 7.01
CA GLY A 404 9.33 5.18 8.44
C GLY A 404 7.96 5.19 9.14
N PHE A 405 6.89 4.73 8.48
CA PHE A 405 5.54 4.72 9.05
C PHE A 405 5.12 3.36 9.61
N HIS A 406 3.97 3.34 10.28
CA HIS A 406 3.42 2.13 10.92
C HIS A 406 3.09 1.01 9.92
N GLU A 407 2.67 1.35 8.69
CA GLU A 407 2.49 0.37 7.62
C GLU A 407 3.80 -0.36 7.30
N ASP A 408 4.91 0.37 7.27
CA ASP A 408 6.23 -0.20 6.96
C ASP A 408 6.73 -1.10 8.08
N GLY A 409 6.38 -0.77 9.32
CA GLY A 409 6.57 -1.68 10.45
C GLY A 409 5.71 -2.94 10.33
N ALA A 410 4.47 -2.82 9.87
CA ALA A 410 3.57 -3.96 9.67
C ALA A 410 3.90 -4.84 8.43
N ARG A 411 4.89 -4.43 7.61
CA ARG A 411 5.26 -5.17 6.39
C ARG A 411 5.75 -6.58 6.67
N ARG A 412 5.18 -7.52 5.93
CA ARG A 412 5.68 -8.89 5.77
C ARG A 412 6.37 -8.96 4.42
N ARG A 413 7.66 -9.26 4.34
CA ARG A 413 8.34 -9.43 3.04
C ARG A 413 8.84 -10.86 2.85
N ARG A 414 8.46 -11.46 1.71
CA ARG A 414 8.97 -12.75 1.21
C ARG A 414 10.21 -12.53 0.34
N ARG A 415 11.07 -13.56 0.32
CA ARG A 415 12.29 -13.68 -0.51
C ARG A 415 11.95 -14.22 -1.90
N SER A 416 12.72 -13.81 -2.91
CA SER A 416 12.81 -14.41 -4.25
C SER A 416 14.13 -15.18 -4.37
N GLY A 417 14.09 -16.46 -4.78
CA GLY A 417 15.27 -17.28 -5.13
C GLY A 417 15.44 -18.61 -4.35
N PRO A 418 16.00 -19.67 -4.97
CA PRO A 418 16.10 -21.00 -4.36
C PRO A 418 17.46 -21.22 -3.69
N LEU A 419 17.52 -21.15 -2.35
CA LEU A 419 18.57 -21.80 -1.56
C LEU A 419 17.95 -22.40 -0.29
N ARG A 420 18.27 -23.68 -0.07
CA ARG A 420 17.90 -24.46 1.12
C ARG A 420 18.49 -23.84 2.38
N GLY A 421 17.68 -23.75 3.45
CA GLY A 421 18.14 -23.42 4.80
C GLY A 421 17.59 -22.10 5.35
N ASP A 422 16.33 -22.14 5.79
CA ASP A 422 15.70 -21.38 6.89
C ASP A 422 15.63 -19.84 6.90
N LEU A 423 14.66 -19.36 7.68
CA LEU A 423 14.15 -17.98 7.91
C LEU A 423 13.86 -17.13 6.67
N VAL A 424 12.66 -17.37 6.15
CA VAL A 424 11.86 -16.35 5.48
C VAL A 424 10.47 -16.42 6.08
N MET A 425 10.18 -15.55 7.07
CA MET A 425 8.90 -15.41 7.79
C MET A 425 7.69 -16.09 7.14
N PRO A 426 7.24 -17.24 7.67
CA PRO A 426 5.87 -17.67 7.48
C PRO A 426 5.27 -17.90 8.89
N LEU A 427 4.12 -17.36 9.31
CA LEU A 427 2.80 -17.78 8.86
C LEU A 427 1.71 -16.96 9.57
N VAL A 428 0.90 -16.20 8.82
CA VAL A 428 -0.53 -16.55 8.88
C VAL A 428 -0.58 -17.89 8.17
N ALA A 429 -1.32 -18.85 8.72
CA ALA A 429 -1.67 -20.12 8.06
C ALA A 429 -1.60 -19.92 6.55
N ARG A 430 -0.83 -20.75 5.83
CA ARG A 430 -1.05 -20.92 4.41
C ARG A 430 -2.59 -21.03 4.28
N PRO A 431 -3.33 -20.11 3.61
CA PRO A 431 -4.29 -20.67 2.70
C PRO A 431 -3.38 -21.53 1.83
N ALA A 432 -3.50 -22.87 1.92
CA ALA A 432 -2.67 -23.86 1.25
C ALA A 432 -1.95 -23.20 0.08
N GLN A 433 -0.59 -23.07 0.13
CA GLN A 433 0.26 -22.30 -0.82
C GLN A 433 -0.58 -22.06 -2.03
N PRO A 434 -1.09 -20.83 -2.30
CA PRO A 434 -2.21 -20.68 -3.19
C PRO A 434 -1.88 -21.52 -4.37
N ALA A 435 -2.61 -22.66 -4.51
CA ALA A 435 -2.11 -23.79 -5.29
C ALA A 435 -1.56 -23.15 -6.54
N ARG A 436 -0.25 -23.33 -6.83
CA ARG A 436 0.46 -22.62 -7.91
C ARG A 436 -0.58 -22.40 -8.97
N GLN A 437 -0.86 -21.14 -9.36
CA GLN A 437 -1.93 -20.89 -10.31
C GLN A 437 -1.59 -21.65 -11.58
N GLU A 438 -2.05 -22.89 -11.62
CA GLU A 438 -1.74 -23.85 -12.64
C GLU A 438 -2.73 -23.51 -13.70
N VAL A 439 -2.21 -22.93 -14.76
CA VAL A 439 -3.04 -22.68 -15.92
C VAL A 439 -3.23 -24.01 -16.63
N PRO A 440 -4.48 -24.40 -16.93
CA PRO A 440 -4.78 -25.60 -17.67
C PRO A 440 -3.89 -25.70 -18.91
N ALA A 441 -3.35 -26.88 -19.19
CA ALA A 441 -2.48 -27.02 -20.36
C ALA A 441 -3.21 -26.56 -21.63
N THR A 442 -2.58 -25.63 -22.32
CA THR A 442 -3.04 -24.94 -23.52
C THR A 442 -2.59 -25.69 -24.78
N PRO A 443 -3.29 -25.50 -25.91
CA PRO A 443 -4.57 -24.82 -26.03
C PRO A 443 -5.72 -25.71 -25.51
N CYS A 444 -6.74 -25.10 -24.89
CA CYS A 444 -7.94 -25.82 -24.44
C CYS A 444 -9.21 -24.96 -24.46
N LEU A 445 -10.36 -25.62 -24.38
CA LEU A 445 -11.66 -24.97 -24.17
C LEU A 445 -11.97 -24.90 -22.68
N ILE A 446 -12.53 -23.78 -22.23
CA ILE A 446 -13.02 -23.60 -20.86
C ILE A 446 -14.54 -23.53 -20.93
N ALA A 447 -15.22 -24.61 -20.55
CA ALA A 447 -16.68 -24.68 -20.59
C ALA A 447 -17.28 -24.50 -19.20
N GLY A 448 -18.26 -23.61 -19.06
CA GLY A 448 -18.91 -23.40 -17.77
C GLY A 448 -20.02 -22.36 -17.78
N SER A 449 -20.09 -21.57 -16.71
CA SER A 449 -21.17 -20.60 -16.48
C SER A 449 -20.65 -19.21 -16.16
N LEU A 450 -21.33 -18.20 -16.71
CA LEU A 450 -21.20 -16.81 -16.33
C LEU A 450 -22.43 -16.44 -15.50
N HIS A 451 -22.19 -16.05 -14.26
CA HIS A 451 -23.20 -15.55 -13.34
C HIS A 451 -23.04 -14.04 -13.16
N HIS A 452 -24.15 -13.33 -13.20
CA HIS A 452 -24.16 -11.89 -13.02
C HIS A 452 -25.31 -11.50 -12.11
N THR A 453 -24.99 -10.80 -11.03
CA THR A 453 -25.96 -10.22 -10.10
C THR A 453 -25.72 -8.72 -10.01
N ARG A 454 -26.74 -7.94 -10.36
CA ARG A 454 -26.86 -6.55 -9.96
C ARG A 454 -27.65 -6.50 -8.67
N HIS A 455 -27.12 -5.85 -7.63
CA HIS A 455 -27.76 -5.76 -6.32
C HIS A 455 -28.56 -4.46 -6.17
N ARG A 456 -28.04 -3.36 -6.73
CA ARG A 456 -28.65 -2.02 -6.65
C ARG A 456 -28.61 -1.27 -7.98
N PRO A 457 -29.52 -0.29 -8.21
CA PRO A 457 -30.71 0.01 -7.40
C PRO A 457 -31.85 -1.01 -7.63
N VAL A 458 -31.86 -1.72 -8.77
CA VAL A 458 -32.78 -2.83 -9.03
C VAL A 458 -31.99 -4.14 -8.99
N ARG A 459 -32.47 -5.08 -8.18
CA ARG A 459 -31.88 -6.42 -8.11
C ARG A 459 -32.20 -7.19 -9.39
N HIS A 460 -31.18 -7.68 -10.06
CA HIS A 460 -31.32 -8.47 -11.27
C HIS A 460 -30.19 -9.49 -11.37
N THR A 461 -30.54 -10.77 -11.43
CA THR A 461 -29.59 -11.87 -11.45
C THR A 461 -29.88 -12.78 -12.62
N PHE A 462 -28.82 -13.18 -13.33
CA PHE A 462 -28.91 -14.20 -14.38
C PHE A 462 -27.65 -15.07 -14.39
N THR A 463 -27.82 -16.30 -14.90
CA THR A 463 -26.71 -17.24 -15.14
C THR A 463 -26.84 -17.76 -16.55
N THR A 464 -25.74 -17.75 -17.31
CA THR A 464 -25.70 -18.25 -18.69
C THR A 464 -24.58 -19.27 -18.85
N ARG A 465 -24.80 -20.31 -19.65
CA ARG A 465 -23.72 -21.22 -20.06
C ARG A 465 -22.82 -20.50 -21.06
N HIS A 466 -21.53 -20.78 -21.03
CA HIS A 466 -20.56 -20.24 -21.97
C HIS A 466 -19.41 -21.21 -22.19
N TYR A 467 -18.63 -20.98 -23.25
CA TYR A 467 -17.29 -21.51 -23.35
C TYR A 467 -16.34 -20.43 -23.86
N SER A 468 -15.11 -20.42 -23.38
CA SER A 468 -14.01 -19.58 -23.87
C SER A 468 -12.82 -20.44 -24.25
N TRP A 469 -11.83 -19.85 -24.89
CA TRP A 469 -10.59 -20.50 -25.29
C TRP A 469 -9.45 -19.99 -24.42
N LEU A 470 -8.66 -20.93 -23.91
CA LEU A 470 -7.43 -20.64 -23.20
C LEU A 470 -6.26 -21.03 -24.12
N ILE A 471 -5.48 -20.05 -24.55
CA ILE A 471 -4.40 -20.23 -25.52
C ILE A 471 -3.11 -19.63 -25.02
N ASP A 472 -2.00 -20.27 -25.35
CA ASP A 472 -0.68 -19.69 -25.22
C ASP A 472 -0.44 -18.74 -26.39
N LEU A 473 -0.02 -17.50 -26.14
CA LEU A 473 0.27 -16.55 -27.22
C LEU A 473 1.48 -16.97 -28.05
N ASP A 474 2.40 -17.76 -27.50
CA ASP A 474 3.55 -18.32 -28.22
C ASP A 474 3.22 -19.59 -29.02
N ALA A 475 2.10 -20.25 -28.70
CA ALA A 475 1.67 -21.49 -29.34
C ALA A 475 0.14 -21.51 -29.58
N PRO A 476 -0.37 -20.64 -30.48
CA PRO A 476 -1.80 -20.56 -30.77
C PRO A 476 -2.31 -21.84 -31.46
N PRO A 477 -3.58 -22.22 -31.26
CA PRO A 477 -4.14 -23.42 -31.87
C PRO A 477 -4.37 -23.25 -33.38
N GLU A 478 -3.98 -24.24 -34.17
CA GLU A 478 -4.27 -24.30 -35.60
C GLU A 478 -5.59 -25.07 -35.85
N VAL A 479 -6.71 -24.35 -35.83
CA VAL A 479 -8.04 -24.93 -36.08
C VAL A 479 -8.72 -24.18 -37.23
N ARG A 480 -9.17 -24.94 -38.25
CA ARG A 480 -9.85 -24.37 -39.43
C ARG A 480 -11.07 -23.53 -39.01
N ALA A 481 -11.17 -22.33 -39.59
CA ALA A 481 -12.24 -21.35 -39.36
C ALA A 481 -12.34 -20.75 -37.96
N ILE A 482 -11.35 -20.99 -37.08
CA ILE A 482 -11.23 -20.37 -35.76
C ILE A 482 -9.94 -19.56 -35.75
N HIS A 483 -10.03 -18.26 -35.52
CA HIS A 483 -8.89 -17.36 -35.58
C HIS A 483 -8.90 -16.36 -34.41
N PHE A 484 -7.72 -16.13 -33.84
CA PHE A 484 -7.47 -15.08 -32.85
C PHE A 484 -6.73 -13.94 -33.54
N ASP A 485 -7.38 -12.79 -33.64
CA ASP A 485 -6.79 -11.59 -34.25
C ASP A 485 -6.25 -10.71 -33.13
N ALA A 486 -4.94 -10.47 -33.15
CA ALA A 486 -4.26 -9.67 -32.14
C ALA A 486 -4.83 -8.24 -32.04
N ARG A 487 -5.42 -7.73 -33.14
CA ARG A 487 -5.99 -6.38 -33.19
C ARG A 487 -7.21 -6.21 -32.28
N ASP A 488 -7.84 -7.30 -31.85
CA ASP A 488 -8.98 -7.27 -30.94
C ASP A 488 -8.60 -6.93 -29.49
N HIS A 489 -7.30 -6.92 -29.18
CA HIS A 489 -6.78 -6.90 -27.82
C HIS A 489 -5.64 -5.91 -27.62
N LEU A 490 -5.42 -5.51 -26.36
CA LEU A 490 -4.35 -4.68 -25.79
C LEU A 490 -3.58 -3.84 -26.83
N GLY A 491 -4.10 -2.66 -27.20
CA GLY A 491 -3.38 -1.74 -28.10
C GLY A 491 -3.44 -2.08 -29.60
N SER A 492 -4.16 -3.13 -29.99
CA SER A 492 -4.38 -3.57 -31.38
C SER A 492 -3.10 -3.86 -32.21
N PRO A 493 -2.15 -4.65 -31.71
CA PRO A 493 -1.00 -5.06 -32.50
C PRO A 493 -1.41 -5.95 -33.67
N THR A 494 -0.56 -6.04 -34.69
CA THR A 494 -0.81 -6.85 -35.89
C THR A 494 -0.48 -8.33 -35.70
N THR A 495 0.26 -8.70 -34.66
CA THR A 495 0.73 -10.06 -34.39
C THR A 495 0.46 -10.49 -32.94
N LEU A 496 0.34 -11.79 -32.69
CA LEU A 496 0.18 -12.32 -31.32
C LEU A 496 1.42 -12.12 -30.46
N THR A 497 2.62 -12.09 -31.07
CA THR A 497 3.86 -11.68 -30.39
C THR A 497 3.76 -10.23 -29.93
N GLY A 498 3.30 -9.31 -30.79
CA GLY A 498 3.07 -7.92 -30.38
C GLY A 498 1.99 -7.79 -29.29
N LEU A 499 1.00 -8.69 -29.27
CA LEU A 499 0.02 -8.77 -28.19
C LEU A 499 0.66 -9.21 -26.87
N LYS A 500 1.55 -10.20 -26.91
CA LYS A 500 2.36 -10.61 -25.76
C LYS A 500 3.21 -9.46 -25.25
N ASP A 501 3.93 -8.76 -26.13
CA ASP A 501 4.78 -7.61 -25.76
C ASP A 501 3.97 -6.49 -25.10
N ASN A 502 2.76 -6.23 -25.58
CA ASN A 502 1.85 -5.25 -24.96
C ASN A 502 1.42 -5.68 -23.55
N ALA A 503 1.14 -6.96 -23.32
CA ALA A 503 0.84 -7.47 -21.99
C ALA A 503 2.06 -7.33 -21.06
N ILE A 504 3.26 -7.67 -21.53
CA ILE A 504 4.51 -7.54 -20.77
C ILE A 504 4.76 -6.08 -20.37
N ARG A 505 4.66 -5.14 -21.32
CA ARG A 505 4.82 -3.69 -21.06
C ARG A 505 3.84 -3.17 -20.02
N LEU A 506 2.59 -3.64 -20.02
CA LEU A 506 1.61 -3.27 -19.01
C LEU A 506 2.00 -3.79 -17.62
N VAL A 507 2.52 -5.02 -17.52
CA VAL A 507 3.00 -5.60 -16.26
C VAL A 507 4.23 -4.86 -15.74
N GLU A 508 5.16 -4.52 -16.61
CA GLU A 508 6.38 -3.78 -16.27
C GLU A 508 6.06 -2.35 -15.83
N GLY A 509 5.19 -1.64 -16.56
CA GLY A 509 4.75 -0.28 -16.22
C GLY A 509 3.93 -0.20 -14.92
N ALA A 510 3.31 -1.30 -14.49
CA ALA A 510 2.62 -1.39 -13.20
C ALA A 510 3.58 -1.54 -11.99
N ALA A 511 4.90 -1.61 -12.23
CA ALA A 511 5.94 -1.76 -11.21
C ALA A 511 5.73 -2.98 -10.28
N ILE A 512 5.14 -4.05 -10.80
CA ILE A 512 4.94 -5.30 -10.05
C ILE A 512 6.29 -6.04 -9.98
N PRO A 513 6.87 -6.22 -8.76
CA PRO A 513 8.15 -6.88 -8.59
C PRO A 513 8.06 -8.36 -8.97
N GLY A 514 9.10 -8.88 -9.61
CA GLY A 514 9.21 -10.28 -10.03
C GLY A 514 10.13 -10.42 -11.24
N ASP A 515 10.48 -11.67 -11.55
CA ASP A 515 11.30 -11.99 -12.73
C ASP A 515 10.60 -11.56 -14.04
N PRO A 516 11.34 -11.35 -15.14
CA PRO A 516 10.77 -10.98 -16.43
C PRO A 516 9.68 -11.96 -16.87
N VAL A 517 8.61 -11.43 -17.48
CA VAL A 517 7.53 -12.28 -18.01
C VAL A 517 8.05 -12.99 -19.26
N ASP A 518 8.07 -14.31 -19.26
CA ASP A 518 8.53 -15.13 -20.38
C ASP A 518 7.39 -15.76 -21.18
N ARG A 519 6.20 -15.89 -20.59
CA ARG A 519 5.04 -16.57 -21.18
C ARG A 519 3.73 -15.86 -20.84
N VAL A 520 2.83 -15.77 -21.82
CA VAL A 520 1.50 -15.15 -21.63
C VAL A 520 0.40 -16.06 -22.15
N VAL A 521 -0.53 -16.42 -21.26
CA VAL A 521 -1.71 -17.23 -21.59
C VAL A 521 -2.97 -16.37 -21.59
N MET A 522 -3.73 -16.41 -22.67
CA MET A 522 -4.92 -15.60 -22.89
C MET A 522 -6.21 -16.43 -22.82
N LEU A 523 -7.19 -15.96 -22.06
CA LEU A 523 -8.56 -16.47 -22.04
C LEU A 523 -9.48 -15.51 -22.81
N ALA A 524 -9.92 -15.93 -23.99
CA ALA A 524 -10.74 -15.11 -24.88
C ALA A 524 -11.69 -15.96 -25.75
N HIS A 525 -12.58 -15.30 -26.47
CA HIS A 525 -13.30 -15.86 -27.61
C HIS A 525 -12.57 -15.54 -28.92
N PRO A 526 -12.46 -16.51 -29.84
CA PRO A 526 -11.97 -16.29 -31.20
C PRO A 526 -13.03 -15.58 -32.04
N ARG A 527 -12.61 -15.09 -33.21
CA ARG A 527 -13.55 -14.67 -34.26
C ARG A 527 -14.27 -15.88 -34.84
N ILE A 528 -15.60 -15.81 -34.88
CA ILE A 528 -16.46 -16.81 -35.51
C ILE A 528 -17.32 -16.09 -36.54
N LEU A 529 -17.19 -16.48 -37.82
CA LEU A 529 -17.84 -15.81 -38.95
C LEU A 529 -17.55 -14.30 -38.99
N GLY A 530 -16.29 -13.92 -38.73
CA GLY A 530 -15.82 -12.53 -38.75
C GLY A 530 -16.15 -11.70 -37.51
N HIS A 531 -17.04 -12.16 -36.63
CA HIS A 531 -17.44 -11.44 -35.42
C HIS A 531 -16.72 -11.94 -34.17
N THR A 532 -16.32 -11.02 -33.30
CA THR A 532 -15.90 -11.32 -31.92
C THR A 532 -16.36 -10.20 -30.99
N PHE A 533 -16.65 -10.57 -29.75
CA PHE A 533 -16.83 -9.61 -28.67
C PHE A 533 -16.44 -10.30 -27.36
N ASN A 534 -15.39 -9.79 -26.74
CA ASN A 534 -14.91 -10.23 -25.44
C ASN A 534 -15.25 -9.15 -24.42
N PRO A 535 -16.30 -9.30 -23.58
CA PRO A 535 -16.60 -8.30 -22.56
C PRO A 535 -15.45 -8.14 -21.55
N MET A 536 -14.71 -9.23 -21.35
CA MET A 536 -13.47 -9.27 -20.59
C MET A 536 -12.55 -10.33 -21.18
N THR A 537 -11.26 -10.01 -21.27
CA THR A 537 -10.17 -10.91 -21.64
C THR A 537 -9.14 -10.90 -20.52
N ALA A 538 -8.72 -12.09 -20.08
CA ALA A 538 -7.71 -12.24 -19.04
C ALA A 538 -6.41 -12.80 -19.64
N PHE A 539 -5.29 -12.20 -19.29
CA PHE A 539 -3.94 -12.58 -19.69
C PHE A 539 -3.13 -12.94 -18.45
N TRP A 540 -2.85 -14.22 -18.24
CA TRP A 540 -1.92 -14.68 -17.20
C TRP A 540 -0.50 -14.51 -17.72
N CYS A 541 0.27 -13.66 -17.04
CA CYS A 541 1.65 -13.34 -17.36
C CYS A 541 2.57 -14.09 -16.39
N PHE A 542 3.37 -15.01 -16.93
CA PHE A 542 4.22 -15.93 -16.19
C PHE A 542 5.68 -15.49 -16.22
N ALA A 543 6.36 -15.70 -15.10
CA ALA A 543 7.81 -15.70 -15.02
C ALA A 543 8.23 -17.09 -14.51
N GLY A 544 8.77 -17.94 -15.39
CA GLY A 544 8.91 -19.36 -15.15
C GLY A 544 7.55 -20.04 -14.91
N ASP A 545 7.44 -20.77 -13.80
CA ASP A 545 6.20 -21.47 -13.42
C ASP A 545 5.21 -20.59 -12.63
N ASP A 546 5.60 -19.37 -12.25
CA ASP A 546 4.82 -18.53 -11.35
C ASP A 546 4.07 -17.44 -12.13
N VAL A 547 2.80 -17.23 -11.79
CA VAL A 547 2.01 -16.11 -12.33
C VAL A 547 2.51 -14.83 -11.67
N ARG A 548 3.19 -13.97 -12.46
CA ARG A 548 3.65 -12.66 -12.01
C ARG A 548 2.50 -11.66 -11.94
N ALA A 549 1.61 -11.68 -12.93
CA ALA A 549 0.46 -10.79 -12.99
C ALA A 549 -0.68 -11.37 -13.86
N VAL A 550 -1.88 -10.86 -13.67
CA VAL A 550 -3.02 -11.05 -14.57
C VAL A 550 -3.41 -9.69 -15.14
N VAL A 551 -3.28 -9.51 -16.45
CA VAL A 551 -3.81 -8.33 -17.15
C VAL A 551 -5.24 -8.63 -17.56
N VAL A 552 -6.16 -7.71 -17.25
CA VAL A 552 -7.60 -7.87 -17.46
C VAL A 552 -8.08 -6.76 -18.36
N GLU A 553 -8.26 -7.07 -19.63
CA GLU A 553 -8.84 -6.15 -20.59
C GLU A 553 -10.36 -6.22 -20.49
N VAL A 554 -11.01 -5.07 -20.33
CA VAL A 554 -12.47 -4.94 -20.28
C VAL A 554 -12.93 -4.13 -21.48
N HIS A 555 -13.89 -4.67 -22.23
CA HIS A 555 -14.49 -3.99 -23.38
C HIS A 555 -15.91 -3.53 -23.05
N ASN A 556 -16.31 -2.42 -23.66
CA ASN A 556 -17.70 -2.00 -23.68
C ASN A 556 -18.32 -2.22 -25.06
N THR A 557 -19.64 -2.21 -25.14
CA THR A 557 -20.38 -2.35 -26.40
C THR A 557 -20.29 -1.14 -27.33
N TYR A 558 -19.50 -0.11 -26.94
CA TYR A 558 -19.26 1.12 -27.70
C TYR A 558 -17.88 1.16 -28.37
N GLY A 559 -17.16 0.04 -28.38
CA GLY A 559 -15.83 -0.08 -29.00
C GLY A 559 -14.67 0.46 -28.16
N GLY A 560 -14.91 0.83 -26.89
CA GLY A 560 -13.85 1.18 -25.95
C GLY A 560 -13.28 -0.04 -25.25
N ARG A 561 -12.03 0.08 -24.81
CA ARG A 561 -11.30 -0.92 -24.02
C ARG A 561 -10.45 -0.26 -22.93
N HIS A 562 -10.19 -0.99 -21.86
CA HIS A 562 -9.26 -0.60 -20.81
C HIS A 562 -8.65 -1.84 -20.16
N ALA A 563 -7.37 -1.79 -19.81
CA ALA A 563 -6.66 -2.89 -19.18
C ALA A 563 -6.36 -2.56 -17.71
N TYR A 564 -6.73 -3.48 -16.82
CA TYR A 564 -6.33 -3.46 -15.42
C TYR A 564 -5.21 -4.46 -15.20
N VAL A 565 -4.21 -4.12 -14.39
CA VAL A 565 -3.12 -5.04 -14.05
C VAL A 565 -3.27 -5.47 -12.60
N VAL A 566 -3.32 -6.78 -12.39
CA VAL A 566 -3.50 -7.42 -11.08
C VAL A 566 -2.24 -8.20 -10.75
N ALA A 567 -1.58 -7.93 -9.63
CA ALA A 567 -0.42 -8.70 -9.20
C ALA A 567 -0.79 -10.17 -8.96
N GLY A 568 0.05 -11.10 -9.42
CA GLY A 568 -0.26 -12.54 -9.38
C GLY A 568 -0.44 -13.08 -7.97
N ALA A 569 0.27 -12.52 -6.99
CA ALA A 569 0.10 -12.81 -5.57
C ALA A 569 -1.31 -12.47 -5.05
N ASP A 570 -1.90 -11.38 -5.54
CA ASP A 570 -3.20 -10.87 -5.09
C ASP A 570 -4.37 -11.40 -5.95
N ALA A 571 -4.05 -11.90 -7.15
CA ALA A 571 -5.03 -12.43 -8.08
C ALA A 571 -5.96 -13.45 -7.42
N ARG A 572 -5.43 -14.36 -6.58
CA ARG A 572 -6.26 -15.41 -5.93
C ARG A 572 -7.08 -14.93 -4.74
N ASP A 573 -6.61 -13.95 -3.99
CA ASP A 573 -7.24 -13.53 -2.73
C ASP A 573 -8.15 -12.30 -2.91
N GLY A 574 -8.00 -11.60 -4.04
CA GLY A 574 -8.83 -10.49 -4.44
C GLY A 574 -8.06 -9.17 -4.36
N THR A 575 -7.98 -8.45 -5.49
CA THR A 575 -7.33 -7.14 -5.58
C THR A 575 -8.38 -6.05 -5.70
N VAL A 576 -8.21 -4.97 -4.95
CA VAL A 576 -9.06 -3.78 -5.04
C VAL A 576 -8.43 -2.80 -6.02
N ILE A 577 -9.16 -2.40 -7.06
CA ILE A 577 -8.72 -1.50 -8.12
C ILE A 577 -9.80 -0.46 -8.39
N ASP A 578 -9.44 0.81 -8.50
CA ASP A 578 -10.40 1.87 -8.84
C ASP A 578 -11.00 1.66 -10.23
N LYS A 579 -12.32 1.88 -10.35
CA LYS A 579 -13.02 1.71 -11.63
C LYS A 579 -12.68 2.84 -12.60
N ALA A 580 -11.65 2.67 -13.40
CA ALA A 580 -11.26 3.66 -14.40
C ALA A 580 -12.11 3.67 -15.70
N PHE A 581 -12.94 2.64 -15.95
CA PHE A 581 -13.55 2.44 -17.27
C PHE A 581 -15.09 2.46 -17.27
N TYR A 582 -15.66 3.14 -18.27
CA TYR A 582 -17.11 3.20 -18.50
C TYR A 582 -17.57 2.00 -19.31
N VAL A 583 -18.12 1.00 -18.62
CA VAL A 583 -18.55 -0.27 -19.21
C VAL A 583 -20.02 -0.28 -19.60
N SER A 584 -20.88 0.43 -18.87
CA SER A 584 -22.33 0.37 -19.01
C SER A 584 -22.98 1.70 -18.62
N PRO A 585 -24.06 2.12 -19.30
CA PRO A 585 -24.78 3.34 -18.95
C PRO A 585 -25.44 3.27 -17.58
N PHE A 586 -25.63 2.07 -17.04
CA PHE A 586 -26.22 1.87 -15.73
C PHE A 586 -25.21 1.94 -14.59
N ASN A 587 -23.91 2.10 -14.88
CA ASN A 587 -22.86 2.25 -13.87
C ASN A 587 -21.82 3.26 -14.36
N ASP A 588 -21.82 4.46 -13.78
CA ASP A 588 -20.74 5.44 -13.95
C ASP A 588 -19.37 4.89 -13.48
N VAL A 589 -18.30 5.68 -13.62
CA VAL A 589 -16.92 5.28 -13.26
C VAL A 589 -16.60 5.35 -11.76
N SER A 590 -17.54 5.70 -10.89
CA SER A 590 -17.31 5.69 -9.45
C SER A 590 -17.38 4.27 -8.85
N GLY A 591 -16.59 4.07 -7.80
CA GLY A 591 -16.47 2.82 -7.06
C GLY A 591 -15.18 2.06 -7.36
N ARG A 592 -15.01 0.94 -6.67
CA ARG A 592 -13.83 0.07 -6.72
C ARG A 592 -14.23 -1.32 -7.19
N TYR A 593 -13.43 -1.91 -8.06
CA TYR A 593 -13.52 -3.33 -8.38
C TYR A 593 -12.74 -4.14 -7.35
N LEU A 594 -13.37 -5.16 -6.77
CA LEU A 594 -12.65 -6.27 -6.16
C LEU A 594 -12.60 -7.42 -7.17
N MET A 595 -11.42 -7.70 -7.70
CA MET A 595 -11.21 -8.71 -8.74
C MET A 595 -10.45 -9.92 -8.18
N ARG A 596 -10.91 -11.12 -8.49
CA ARG A 596 -10.33 -12.39 -8.08
C ARG A 596 -10.20 -13.30 -9.30
N PHE A 597 -9.05 -13.91 -9.49
CA PHE A 597 -8.70 -14.86 -10.53
C PHE A 597 -8.11 -16.09 -9.84
N ALA A 598 -8.71 -17.24 -10.06
CA ALA A 598 -8.25 -18.52 -9.58
C ALA A 598 -8.19 -19.51 -10.75
N THR A 599 -7.11 -20.26 -10.83
CA THR A 599 -6.91 -21.29 -11.84
C THR A 599 -6.19 -22.48 -11.22
N ASP A 600 -6.56 -23.67 -11.67
CA ASP A 600 -5.90 -24.94 -11.40
C ASP A 600 -5.86 -25.79 -12.69
N ALA A 601 -5.22 -26.97 -12.64
CA ALA A 601 -5.08 -27.85 -13.80
C ALA A 601 -6.40 -28.23 -14.50
N GLU A 602 -7.54 -28.13 -13.82
CA GLU A 602 -8.86 -28.51 -14.33
C GLU A 602 -9.83 -27.34 -14.53
N ARG A 603 -9.65 -26.20 -13.84
CA ARG A 603 -10.69 -25.17 -13.72
C ARG A 603 -10.13 -23.75 -13.72
N ILE A 604 -10.97 -22.84 -14.20
CA ILE A 604 -10.77 -21.40 -14.10
C ILE A 604 -11.98 -20.76 -13.42
N ALA A 605 -11.73 -19.86 -12.49
CA ALA A 605 -12.73 -19.03 -11.83
C ALA A 605 -12.28 -17.58 -11.79
N ILE A 606 -13.15 -16.68 -12.23
CA ILE A 606 -12.94 -15.23 -12.21
C ILE A 606 -14.13 -14.61 -11.49
N GLY A 607 -13.89 -13.69 -10.56
CA GLY A 607 -14.90 -12.96 -9.82
C GLY A 607 -14.59 -11.47 -9.82
N ILE A 608 -15.56 -10.64 -10.17
CA ILE A 608 -15.44 -9.19 -10.18
C ILE A 608 -16.63 -8.62 -9.41
N ARG A 609 -16.37 -7.92 -8.31
CA ARG A 609 -17.38 -7.15 -7.56
C ARG A 609 -17.14 -5.67 -7.76
N LEU A 610 -18.18 -4.91 -8.07
CA LEU A 610 -18.18 -3.46 -8.03
C LEU A 610 -18.73 -3.01 -6.68
N VAL A 611 -17.89 -2.33 -5.89
CA VAL A 611 -18.25 -1.76 -4.58
C VAL A 611 -18.29 -0.25 -4.69
N ARG A 612 -19.33 0.37 -4.14
CA ARG A 612 -19.51 1.82 -4.08
C ARG A 612 -20.06 2.18 -2.71
N ASP A 613 -19.44 3.15 -2.05
CA ASP A 613 -19.86 3.62 -0.71
C ASP A 613 -20.01 2.48 0.32
N GLY A 614 -19.14 1.47 0.24
CA GLY A 614 -19.18 0.28 1.09
C GLY A 614 -20.13 -0.84 0.64
N ASP A 615 -21.06 -0.55 -0.28
CA ASP A 615 -22.06 -1.51 -0.77
C ASP A 615 -21.64 -2.21 -2.07
N THR A 616 -21.94 -3.50 -2.19
CA THR A 616 -21.75 -4.23 -3.46
C THR A 616 -22.86 -3.87 -4.44
N VAL A 617 -22.54 -3.13 -5.50
CA VAL A 617 -23.47 -2.73 -6.57
C VAL A 617 -23.70 -3.86 -7.56
N MET A 618 -22.64 -4.58 -7.90
CA MET A 618 -22.66 -5.61 -8.94
C MET A 618 -21.64 -6.71 -8.64
N THR A 619 -21.99 -7.96 -8.93
CA THR A 619 -21.12 -9.12 -8.87
C THR A 619 -21.19 -9.85 -10.20
N ALA A 620 -20.07 -10.06 -10.85
CA ALA A 620 -19.93 -10.95 -12.00
C ALA A 620 -18.97 -12.09 -11.63
N SER A 621 -19.32 -13.32 -11.96
CA SER A 621 -18.42 -14.45 -11.82
C SER A 621 -18.48 -15.37 -13.03
N LEU A 622 -17.30 -15.81 -13.48
CA LEU A 622 -17.10 -16.77 -14.53
C LEU A 622 -16.45 -18.00 -13.91
N THR A 623 -17.03 -19.18 -14.10
CA THR A 623 -16.41 -20.44 -13.70
C THR A 623 -16.48 -21.42 -14.86
N GLY A 624 -15.42 -22.19 -15.06
CA GLY A 624 -15.38 -23.17 -16.14
C GLY A 624 -14.37 -24.29 -15.90
N ARG A 625 -14.64 -25.44 -16.53
CA ARG A 625 -13.77 -26.62 -16.53
C ARG A 625 -13.04 -26.71 -17.87
N ARG A 626 -11.83 -27.22 -17.80
CA ARG A 626 -10.99 -27.56 -18.94
C ARG A 626 -11.61 -28.68 -19.76
N LEU A 627 -11.68 -28.46 -21.06
CA LEU A 627 -12.00 -29.45 -22.07
C LEU A 627 -10.81 -29.54 -23.05
N PRO A 628 -10.11 -30.68 -23.11
CA PRO A 628 -9.03 -30.88 -24.07
C PRO A 628 -9.53 -30.72 -25.52
N LEU A 629 -8.67 -30.19 -26.40
CA LEU A 629 -8.96 -30.01 -27.83
C LEU A 629 -8.91 -31.31 -28.64
N ALA A 630 -9.66 -32.32 -28.21
CA ALA A 630 -9.96 -33.49 -29.04
C ALA A 630 -11.03 -33.13 -30.09
N ARG A 631 -10.92 -33.66 -31.32
CA ARG A 631 -11.86 -33.37 -32.43
C ARG A 631 -13.34 -33.53 -32.01
N GLY A 632 -13.67 -34.63 -31.33
CA GLY A 632 -15.04 -34.89 -30.85
C GLY A 632 -15.54 -33.87 -29.83
N THR A 633 -14.68 -33.46 -28.88
CA THR A 633 -14.99 -32.45 -27.86
C THR A 633 -15.22 -31.08 -28.48
N LEU A 634 -14.39 -30.71 -29.46
CA LEU A 634 -14.52 -29.45 -30.19
C LEU A 634 -15.83 -29.39 -30.98
N VAL A 635 -16.11 -30.39 -31.82
CA VAL A 635 -17.34 -30.46 -32.62
C VAL A 635 -18.57 -30.43 -31.71
N ARG A 636 -18.59 -31.24 -30.64
CA ARG A 636 -19.70 -31.24 -29.68
C ARG A 636 -19.90 -29.89 -29.01
N THR A 637 -18.82 -29.22 -28.58
CA THR A 637 -18.91 -27.92 -27.91
C THR A 637 -19.47 -26.86 -28.84
N LEU A 638 -18.99 -26.80 -30.09
CA LEU A 638 -19.44 -25.84 -31.09
C LEU A 638 -20.91 -26.09 -31.53
N LEU A 639 -21.34 -27.35 -31.62
CA LEU A 639 -22.73 -27.69 -31.95
C LEU A 639 -23.70 -27.38 -30.82
N LEU A 640 -23.31 -27.61 -29.56
CA LEU A 640 -24.16 -27.34 -28.40
C LEU A 640 -24.20 -25.85 -28.02
N ASN A 641 -23.18 -25.08 -28.41
CA ASN A 641 -23.09 -23.64 -28.16
C ASN A 641 -22.65 -22.90 -29.42
N PRO A 642 -23.45 -22.89 -30.50
CA PRO A 642 -23.05 -22.22 -31.73
C PRO A 642 -22.97 -20.70 -31.52
N LEU A 643 -22.07 -20.05 -32.27
CA LEU A 643 -22.00 -18.59 -32.38
C LEU A 643 -21.90 -17.88 -31.02
N MET A 644 -21.06 -18.40 -30.11
CA MET A 644 -20.95 -17.89 -28.74
C MET A 644 -20.65 -16.38 -28.67
N PRO A 645 -19.71 -15.79 -29.44
CA PRO A 645 -19.46 -14.34 -29.41
C PRO A 645 -20.71 -13.51 -29.76
N GLN A 646 -21.47 -13.94 -30.77
CA GLN A 646 -22.72 -13.32 -31.17
C GLN A 646 -23.77 -13.42 -30.06
N ARG A 647 -23.88 -14.59 -29.42
CA ARG A 647 -24.79 -14.81 -28.30
C ARG A 647 -24.46 -13.91 -27.11
N VAL A 648 -23.17 -13.74 -26.78
CA VAL A 648 -22.73 -12.81 -25.71
C VAL A 648 -23.16 -11.38 -26.03
N THR A 649 -22.90 -10.89 -27.24
CA THR A 649 -23.33 -9.55 -27.67
C THR A 649 -24.85 -9.38 -27.57
N ALA A 650 -25.62 -10.35 -28.06
CA ALA A 650 -27.08 -10.32 -28.02
C ALA A 650 -27.61 -10.31 -26.57
N GLN A 651 -27.07 -11.17 -25.70
CA GLN A 651 -27.46 -11.24 -24.30
C GLN A 651 -27.19 -9.92 -23.57
N ILE A 652 -26.03 -9.30 -23.76
CA ILE A 652 -25.71 -8.01 -23.12
C ILE A 652 -26.72 -6.93 -23.54
N ARG A 653 -27.09 -6.88 -24.82
CA ARG A 653 -28.10 -5.94 -25.32
C ARG A 653 -29.48 -6.21 -24.72
N VAL A 654 -29.93 -7.47 -24.68
CA VAL A 654 -31.23 -7.86 -24.10
C VAL A 654 -31.33 -7.46 -22.62
N HIS A 655 -30.29 -7.77 -21.82
CA HIS A 655 -30.28 -7.38 -20.40
C HIS A 655 -30.21 -5.86 -20.22
N GLY A 656 -29.48 -5.15 -21.08
CA GLY A 656 -29.45 -3.70 -21.09
C GLY A 656 -30.82 -3.07 -21.38
N VAL A 657 -31.54 -3.59 -22.38
CA VAL A 657 -32.91 -3.16 -22.70
C VAL A 657 -33.86 -3.47 -21.54
N TRP A 658 -33.75 -4.64 -20.92
CA TRP A 658 -34.56 -4.99 -19.75
C TRP A 658 -34.36 -4.01 -18.58
N LEU A 659 -33.11 -3.63 -18.28
CA LEU A 659 -32.80 -2.65 -17.24
C LEU A 659 -33.35 -1.25 -17.59
N TRP A 660 -33.23 -0.84 -18.85
CA TRP A 660 -33.80 0.41 -19.33
C TRP A 660 -35.33 0.44 -19.21
N LEU A 661 -36.01 -0.65 -19.59
CA LEU A 661 -37.48 -0.80 -19.42
C LEU A 661 -37.91 -0.74 -17.95
N ARG A 662 -37.04 -1.14 -17.01
CA ARG A 662 -37.24 -0.98 -15.56
C ARG A 662 -36.92 0.43 -15.04
N ARG A 663 -36.76 1.42 -15.93
CA ARG A 663 -36.50 2.84 -15.65
C ARG A 663 -35.24 3.08 -14.81
N LEU A 664 -34.20 2.25 -15.01
CA LEU A 664 -32.92 2.52 -14.36
C LEU A 664 -32.31 3.82 -14.90
N PRO A 665 -31.80 4.72 -14.03
CA PRO A 665 -31.15 5.95 -14.47
C PRO A 665 -29.95 5.65 -15.38
N LEU A 666 -29.88 6.39 -16.49
CA LEU A 666 -28.76 6.33 -17.43
C LEU A 666 -27.73 7.39 -17.03
N ASN A 667 -26.49 6.97 -16.86
CA ASN A 667 -25.38 7.88 -16.63
C ASN A 667 -24.81 8.33 -17.99
N PRO A 668 -24.60 9.64 -18.19
CA PRO A 668 -24.01 10.15 -19.41
C PRO A 668 -22.62 9.57 -19.60
N ARG A 669 -22.28 9.27 -20.85
CA ARG A 669 -20.94 8.79 -21.21
C ARG A 669 -19.94 9.93 -20.95
N PRO A 670 -18.84 9.67 -20.21
CA PRO A 670 -17.76 10.65 -20.07
C PRO A 670 -17.21 11.04 -21.45
N ALA A 671 -16.93 12.33 -21.68
CA ALA A 671 -16.23 12.78 -22.89
C ALA A 671 -14.88 12.02 -22.99
N ARG A 672 -14.57 11.49 -24.18
CA ARG A 672 -13.47 10.53 -24.43
C ARG A 672 -12.18 10.84 -23.63
N ARG A 673 -11.83 9.96 -22.69
CA ARG A 673 -10.44 9.68 -22.28
C ARG A 673 -10.17 8.20 -22.58
N SER A 674 -9.68 7.91 -23.78
CA SER A 674 -9.07 6.61 -24.08
C SER A 674 -7.61 6.67 -23.65
N VAL A 675 -7.26 5.92 -22.60
CA VAL A 675 -5.88 5.84 -22.06
C VAL A 675 -5.05 4.79 -22.80
N ILE A 676 -5.51 4.29 -23.96
CA ILE A 676 -4.77 3.31 -24.77
C ILE A 676 -4.85 3.72 -26.24
N GLU A 677 -4.26 4.88 -26.55
CA GLU A 677 -3.80 5.28 -27.88
C GLU A 677 -2.52 6.12 -27.70
N ARG A 678 -1.47 5.46 -27.20
CA ARG A 678 -0.06 5.71 -27.54
C ARG A 678 0.82 4.66 -26.89
#